data_AF-A0A2N9N4Q4-F1
#
_entry.id   AF-A0A2N9N4Q4-F1
#
_cell.length_a   1.000
_cell.length_b   1.000
_cell.length_c   1.000
_cell.angle_alpha   90.00
_cell.angle_beta   90.00
_cell.angle_gamma   90.00
#
_symmetry.space_group_name_H-M   'P 1'
#
loop_
_entity.id
_entity.type
_entity.pdbx_description
1 polymer ?
#
loop_
_entity_poly.entity_id
_entity_poly.type
_entity_poly.pdbx_seq_one_letter_code
_entity_poly.pdbx_strand_id
1 'polypeptide(L)'
;MSWNWICSRRACLLLFLCAASVLAQNAPTSVSVDANASRHAINPNIYGFAFGSKSDLAATNFTLNRSGGNGTSTYNWQINAANHASDWFFESILDPPQTPGYDGDTFISQTRTAGVGAQPLLTIPMINYLAKLGPGGAMLWSYSIARYGAQTGSDPYQPDAGNGVSAATGKPITGNNPLDANTPNSVSVQQAWIQHLINTWGPAAGGGLKYYIMDNEPSLWNSTHRDIHPAPVTYSELYNDLVTYASAVRALDPNAIIVGPEEWSWWALFVSSLDQQNGISAAGSDYNTHNHTYYYPWLLQQLYAYQQSTGKQLLNVLSMHYYPMELSNSNDDSLAGQAIRNQSTRALWDPAYVDPSWFNQVGINGGIANLIPTLKGWVNQYYPGLQTAITEYNWGDEANLNGATTQADVLGIFGREGLDLATRWTVPANPSPTYLALEIYRNYDGKLSTFGDTSVSAAVANPDNLSSFAAVRSTDGALTVVVVNKQHGSTPVTISLANFGTTGTAQAWQIASATQTAITQLGNLAVTNNAISATVPSQSITLFVIPAGNVASPPTAPTGLAAIVGSGTVTLTWTAGGGATSYTVKRGTISGGPYVNLGSVPDTSPAAYTDTGLTNGNTYYYVVTGTNAAGTSPNSAELAVTPLASPTFSSSASASPNPVAQGTSTTISATVTCQSGTLTNGNVQILVLDPNGNAALTQNYTGQNFTTLQSRNYSVALTPTLPGTYTVEVGVFSATWQLWNWNASAAGITVSSSVVFHTSATGPSTLAAGTTASLSIVVTETGAGGLTNGNLELQIFNSAGSAVATQVWSAQNFTSGQSVRYAYNWTPSSTLAPGSYSVDAGVFDGGWTHDYYWNTDATINVTAPGGTTPAVSLNPSTLTFTSQTVHTASSAQSLTLANTGTGTLTVVSIAISGVNEGDFTQTNACVGSIAAGAHCSISVTFSPTAAGNRSATLTITDNAAGSPHTIALKGTAAGARRTH
;
A
#
# COMPACT_ATOMS: atom_id res chain seq x y z
N MET A 1 84.14 -34.95 -20.37
CA MET A 1 84.93 -34.94 -19.12
C MET A 1 84.21 -34.03 -18.13
N SER A 2 83.84 -34.61 -16.98
CA SER A 2 83.62 -34.03 -15.63
C SER A 2 83.58 -32.50 -15.48
N TRP A 3 82.45 -31.88 -15.10
CA TRP A 3 81.89 -31.72 -13.72
C TRP A 3 82.61 -30.67 -12.82
N ASN A 4 81.88 -29.56 -12.59
CA ASN A 4 81.43 -29.02 -11.28
C ASN A 4 82.12 -27.84 -10.54
N TRP A 5 81.22 -27.00 -9.94
CA TRP A 5 81.31 -25.98 -8.85
C TRP A 5 81.65 -24.50 -9.22
N ILE A 6 81.11 -23.44 -8.59
CA ILE A 6 79.81 -23.03 -8.01
C ILE A 6 79.96 -21.53 -7.59
N CYS A 7 78.85 -20.77 -7.58
CA CYS A 7 78.56 -19.48 -6.89
C CYS A 7 79.24 -18.15 -7.32
N SER A 8 78.43 -17.21 -7.85
CA SER A 8 77.86 -16.12 -7.03
C SER A 8 76.86 -15.20 -7.78
N ARG A 9 75.63 -15.16 -7.25
CA ARG A 9 74.69 -14.04 -7.05
C ARG A 9 74.22 -13.13 -8.22
N ARG A 10 72.88 -13.15 -8.33
CA ARG A 10 71.90 -12.10 -8.74
C ARG A 10 71.67 -11.90 -10.25
N ALA A 11 70.67 -12.60 -10.77
CA ALA A 11 69.86 -12.14 -11.89
C ALA A 11 68.37 -12.47 -11.60
N CYS A 12 67.52 -11.46 -11.75
CA CYS A 12 66.07 -11.60 -11.75
C CYS A 12 65.64 -12.65 -12.78
N LEU A 13 64.96 -13.72 -12.35
CA LEU A 13 64.27 -14.61 -13.26
C LEU A 13 62.81 -14.14 -13.36
N LEU A 14 62.44 -13.62 -14.53
CA LEU A 14 61.05 -13.60 -14.97
C LEU A 14 60.57 -15.06 -15.05
N LEU A 15 59.73 -15.47 -14.10
CA LEU A 15 58.84 -16.61 -14.28
C LEU A 15 57.70 -16.17 -15.20
N PHE A 16 57.73 -16.66 -16.44
CA PHE A 16 56.55 -16.75 -17.28
C PHE A 16 55.53 -17.66 -16.57
N LEU A 17 54.65 -17.06 -15.78
CA LEU A 17 53.39 -17.68 -15.38
C LEU A 17 52.50 -17.71 -16.62
N CYS A 18 52.33 -18.90 -17.20
CA CYS A 18 51.12 -19.20 -17.96
C CYS A 18 49.94 -19.09 -16.98
N ALA A 19 49.35 -17.89 -16.89
CA ALA A 19 48.05 -17.69 -16.27
C ALA A 19 47.00 -18.30 -17.21
N ALA A 20 46.83 -19.62 -17.13
CA ALA A 20 45.55 -20.20 -17.47
C ALA A 20 44.56 -19.67 -16.42
N SER A 21 43.64 -18.81 -16.85
CA SER A 21 42.53 -18.35 -16.04
C SER A 21 41.75 -19.58 -15.57
N VAL A 22 42.01 -20.03 -14.34
CA VAL A 22 41.11 -20.97 -13.66
C VAL A 22 39.81 -20.21 -13.50
N LEU A 23 38.85 -20.44 -14.39
CA LEU A 23 37.49 -19.93 -14.25
C LEU A 23 37.01 -20.38 -12.86
N ALA A 24 36.69 -19.41 -12.00
CA ALA A 24 36.22 -19.70 -10.64
C ALA A 24 34.99 -20.63 -10.73
N GLN A 25 35.12 -21.81 -10.12
CA GLN A 25 34.02 -22.76 -9.99
C GLN A 25 33.09 -22.28 -8.85
N ASN A 26 31.81 -22.18 -9.12
CA ASN A 26 30.81 -21.84 -8.11
C ASN A 26 30.61 -23.00 -7.13
N ALA A 27 30.00 -22.69 -5.98
CA ALA A 27 29.64 -23.70 -5.00
C ALA A 27 28.70 -24.77 -5.62
N PRO A 28 28.90 -26.06 -5.32
CA PRO A 28 27.98 -27.10 -5.76
C PRO A 28 26.54 -26.79 -5.34
N THR A 29 25.60 -26.91 -6.28
CA THR A 29 24.18 -26.65 -6.08
C THR A 29 23.38 -27.91 -6.32
N SER A 30 22.29 -28.10 -5.57
CA SER A 30 21.38 -29.22 -5.77
C SER A 30 20.05 -28.76 -6.35
N VAL A 31 19.50 -29.59 -7.24
CA VAL A 31 18.15 -29.45 -7.81
C VAL A 31 17.35 -30.67 -7.32
N SER A 32 16.26 -30.45 -6.59
CA SER A 32 15.36 -31.54 -6.17
C SER A 32 14.14 -31.59 -7.08
N VAL A 33 13.93 -32.71 -7.78
CA VAL A 33 12.80 -32.92 -8.67
C VAL A 33 11.92 -34.04 -8.13
N ASP A 34 10.63 -33.79 -7.96
CA ASP A 34 9.65 -34.82 -7.60
C ASP A 34 8.58 -34.91 -8.68
N ALA A 35 8.59 -36.01 -9.44
CA ALA A 35 7.69 -36.23 -10.56
C ALA A 35 6.21 -36.42 -10.14
N ASN A 36 5.92 -36.65 -8.86
CA ASN A 36 4.55 -36.79 -8.35
C ASN A 36 4.05 -35.55 -7.59
N ALA A 37 4.91 -34.60 -7.24
CA ALA A 37 4.51 -33.40 -6.52
C ALA A 37 4.08 -32.27 -7.48
N SER A 38 3.08 -31.49 -7.05
CA SER A 38 2.60 -30.27 -7.72
C SER A 38 2.22 -30.45 -9.20
N ARG A 39 1.74 -31.63 -9.58
CA ARG A 39 1.40 -31.96 -10.97
C ARG A 39 0.27 -31.08 -11.50
N HIS A 40 0.51 -30.38 -12.61
CA HIS A 40 -0.52 -29.67 -13.37
C HIS A 40 -0.12 -29.52 -14.85
N ALA A 41 -1.09 -29.30 -15.72
CA ALA A 41 -0.84 -29.15 -17.15
C ALA A 41 -0.14 -27.82 -17.47
N ILE A 42 0.83 -27.86 -18.38
CA ILE A 42 1.43 -26.69 -19.01
C ILE A 42 0.65 -26.39 -20.28
N ASN A 43 0.02 -25.21 -20.32
CA ASN A 43 -0.72 -24.81 -21.51
C ASN A 43 0.28 -24.49 -22.65
N PRO A 44 0.19 -25.14 -23.83
CA PRO A 44 1.13 -24.88 -24.92
C PRO A 44 1.09 -23.43 -25.42
N ASN A 45 0.00 -22.70 -25.13
CA ASN A 45 -0.18 -21.30 -25.50
C ASN A 45 0.72 -20.33 -24.71
N ILE A 46 1.47 -20.77 -23.70
CA ILE A 46 2.53 -19.92 -23.09
C ILE A 46 3.73 -19.73 -24.02
N TYR A 47 3.85 -20.57 -25.05
CA TYR A 47 4.91 -20.50 -26.06
C TYR A 47 4.39 -19.73 -27.28
N GLY A 48 4.29 -18.41 -27.15
CA GLY A 48 3.86 -17.51 -28.21
C GLY A 48 4.79 -16.31 -28.38
N PHE A 49 4.67 -15.64 -29.52
CA PHE A 49 5.30 -14.35 -29.78
C PHE A 49 4.42 -13.46 -30.66
N ALA A 50 4.73 -12.18 -30.72
CA ALA A 50 4.12 -11.24 -31.65
C ALA A 50 4.92 -11.16 -32.96
N PHE A 51 4.21 -11.05 -34.09
CA PHE A 51 4.76 -10.79 -35.42
C PHE A 51 5.82 -11.77 -35.93
N GLY A 52 5.77 -13.05 -35.54
CA GLY A 52 6.71 -14.01 -36.10
C GLY A 52 6.36 -14.44 -37.50
N SER A 53 7.39 -14.67 -38.30
CA SER A 53 7.26 -15.18 -39.65
C SER A 53 6.86 -16.66 -39.64
N LYS A 54 6.44 -17.16 -40.81
CA LYS A 54 6.24 -18.60 -41.03
C LYS A 54 7.47 -19.42 -40.64
N SER A 55 8.67 -18.95 -40.98
CA SER A 55 9.93 -19.64 -40.64
C SER A 55 10.21 -19.64 -39.15
N ASP A 56 9.90 -18.56 -38.44
CA ASP A 56 10.13 -18.48 -36.99
C ASP A 56 9.22 -19.48 -36.27
N LEU A 57 7.93 -19.53 -36.64
CA LEU A 57 6.98 -20.50 -36.08
C LEU A 57 7.41 -21.94 -36.35
N ALA A 58 7.81 -22.25 -37.59
CA ALA A 58 8.25 -23.60 -37.97
C ALA A 58 9.52 -24.03 -37.24
N ALA A 59 10.47 -23.11 -37.05
CA ALA A 59 11.73 -23.39 -36.36
C ALA A 59 11.55 -23.51 -34.84
N THR A 60 10.78 -22.60 -34.22
CA THR A 60 10.62 -22.58 -32.77
C THR A 60 9.56 -23.55 -32.26
N ASN A 61 8.62 -24.00 -33.10
CA ASN A 61 7.46 -24.81 -32.68
C ASN A 61 6.60 -24.10 -31.60
N PHE A 62 6.57 -22.77 -31.66
CA PHE A 62 5.68 -21.93 -30.86
C PHE A 62 4.25 -22.00 -31.41
N THR A 63 3.28 -21.92 -30.52
CA THR A 63 1.88 -22.27 -30.82
C THR A 63 0.95 -21.08 -30.92
N LEU A 64 1.43 -19.86 -30.66
CA LEU A 64 0.67 -18.63 -30.83
C LEU A 64 1.46 -17.56 -31.56
N ASN A 65 0.76 -16.80 -32.41
CA ASN A 65 1.28 -15.64 -33.09
C ASN A 65 0.31 -14.46 -32.90
N ARG A 66 0.76 -13.38 -32.26
CA ARG A 66 -0.05 -12.18 -32.00
C ARG A 66 0.20 -11.09 -33.04
N SER A 67 -0.87 -10.55 -33.61
CA SER A 67 -0.90 -9.27 -34.31
C SER A 67 -1.60 -8.27 -33.40
N GLY A 68 -0.80 -7.43 -32.73
CA GLY A 68 -1.24 -6.46 -31.73
C GLY A 68 -0.24 -5.30 -31.59
N GLY A 69 -0.32 -4.54 -30.50
CA GLY A 69 0.52 -3.35 -30.29
C GLY A 69 -0.09 -2.07 -30.88
N ASN A 70 0.56 -0.94 -30.65
CA ASN A 70 0.03 0.42 -30.87
C ASN A 70 -0.61 0.64 -32.25
N GLY A 71 0.08 0.29 -33.34
CA GLY A 71 -0.46 0.49 -34.70
C GLY A 71 -1.76 -0.29 -34.97
N THR A 72 -1.99 -1.40 -34.26
CA THR A 72 -3.20 -2.21 -34.47
C THR A 72 -4.46 -1.59 -33.89
N SER A 73 -4.35 -0.69 -32.89
CA SER A 73 -5.49 0.08 -32.36
C SER A 73 -6.15 0.95 -33.41
N THR A 74 -5.39 1.41 -34.42
CA THR A 74 -5.90 2.30 -35.48
C THR A 74 -6.01 1.62 -36.84
N TYR A 75 -5.80 0.31 -36.91
CA TYR A 75 -5.81 -0.43 -38.16
C TYR A 75 -7.17 -0.34 -38.86
N ASN A 76 -7.17 0.22 -40.06
CA ASN A 76 -8.32 0.31 -40.93
C ASN A 76 -8.31 -0.85 -41.93
N TRP A 77 -9.00 -1.93 -41.57
CA TRP A 77 -9.10 -3.11 -42.40
C TRP A 77 -9.65 -2.83 -43.80
N GLN A 78 -10.46 -1.78 -44.02
CA GLN A 78 -11.07 -1.51 -45.32
C GLN A 78 -10.06 -1.01 -46.36
N ILE A 79 -8.94 -0.46 -45.91
CA ILE A 79 -7.89 0.11 -46.76
C ILE A 79 -6.50 -0.44 -46.45
N ASN A 80 -6.38 -1.39 -45.54
CA ASN A 80 -5.11 -1.98 -45.10
C ASN A 80 -4.06 -0.91 -44.70
N ALA A 81 -4.44 -0.06 -43.74
CA ALA A 81 -3.60 1.04 -43.29
C ALA A 81 -3.71 1.20 -41.78
N ALA A 82 -2.65 1.66 -41.13
CA ALA A 82 -2.61 1.95 -39.71
C ALA A 82 -2.03 3.35 -39.45
N ASN A 83 -2.44 3.98 -38.35
CA ASN A 83 -1.79 5.15 -37.81
C ASN A 83 -0.77 4.71 -36.76
N HIS A 84 0.50 5.07 -36.95
CA HIS A 84 1.61 4.63 -36.11
C HIS A 84 1.77 5.44 -34.82
N ALA A 85 0.76 6.23 -34.45
CA ALA A 85 0.63 6.84 -33.13
C ALA A 85 1.88 7.67 -32.78
N SER A 86 2.19 7.82 -31.49
CA SER A 86 3.42 8.48 -31.07
C SER A 86 4.71 7.74 -31.45
N ASP A 87 4.63 6.46 -31.85
CA ASP A 87 5.81 5.66 -32.20
C ASP A 87 6.46 6.20 -33.48
N TRP A 88 5.64 6.68 -34.42
CA TRP A 88 6.12 7.29 -35.66
C TRP A 88 5.22 8.44 -36.11
N PHE A 89 5.42 9.60 -35.47
CA PHE A 89 4.91 10.93 -35.87
C PHE A 89 3.40 11.02 -36.20
N PHE A 90 2.57 10.12 -35.65
CA PHE A 90 1.12 10.04 -35.87
C PHE A 90 0.76 9.93 -37.34
N GLU A 91 1.59 9.20 -38.10
CA GLU A 91 1.44 8.99 -39.53
C GLU A 91 0.48 7.84 -39.81
N SER A 92 -0.49 8.08 -40.70
CA SER A 92 -1.32 7.03 -41.31
C SER A 92 -0.68 6.54 -42.58
N ILE A 93 -0.20 5.29 -42.53
CA ILE A 93 0.62 4.66 -43.57
C ILE A 93 -0.15 3.49 -44.16
N LEU A 94 -0.05 3.36 -45.49
CA LEU A 94 -0.56 2.21 -46.22
C LEU A 94 0.39 1.02 -46.03
N ASP A 95 -0.15 -0.12 -45.63
CA ASP A 95 0.53 -1.40 -45.77
C ASP A 95 0.11 -2.00 -47.12
N PRO A 96 0.96 -1.98 -48.14
CA PRO A 96 0.55 -2.39 -49.47
C PRO A 96 0.38 -3.92 -49.56
N PRO A 97 -0.63 -4.42 -50.31
CA PRO A 97 -1.57 -3.68 -51.15
C PRO A 97 -2.78 -3.12 -50.36
N GLN A 98 -3.41 -2.07 -50.90
CA GLN A 98 -4.64 -1.46 -50.39
C GLN A 98 -5.88 -2.34 -50.63
N THR A 99 -5.85 -3.59 -50.15
CA THR A 99 -6.92 -4.58 -50.29
C THR A 99 -7.56 -4.80 -48.93
N PRO A 100 -8.91 -4.76 -48.82
CA PRO A 100 -9.57 -4.94 -47.53
C PRO A 100 -9.16 -6.23 -46.82
N GLY A 101 -8.72 -6.11 -45.56
CA GLY A 101 -8.35 -7.21 -44.67
C GLY A 101 -7.04 -7.92 -45.00
N TYR A 102 -6.24 -7.40 -45.95
CA TYR A 102 -5.09 -8.11 -46.50
C TYR A 102 -4.07 -8.54 -45.43
N ASP A 103 -3.70 -7.65 -44.51
CA ASP A 103 -2.71 -7.97 -43.48
C ASP A 103 -3.24 -9.01 -42.50
N GLY A 104 -4.50 -8.88 -42.06
CA GLY A 104 -5.15 -9.85 -41.19
C GLY A 104 -5.21 -11.25 -41.84
N ASP A 105 -5.62 -11.33 -43.10
CA ASP A 105 -5.69 -12.59 -43.85
C ASP A 105 -4.31 -13.19 -44.10
N THR A 106 -3.32 -12.36 -44.45
CA THR A 106 -1.93 -12.78 -44.65
C THR A 106 -1.34 -13.29 -43.34
N PHE A 107 -1.60 -12.61 -42.22
CA PHE A 107 -1.16 -13.00 -40.89
C PHE A 107 -1.76 -14.34 -40.45
N ILE A 108 -3.05 -14.57 -40.70
CA ILE A 108 -3.70 -15.86 -40.44
C ILE A 108 -3.08 -16.95 -41.31
N SER A 109 -2.90 -16.69 -42.60
CA SER A 109 -2.34 -17.64 -43.57
C SER A 109 -0.91 -18.04 -43.21
N GLN A 110 -0.01 -17.08 -42.92
CA GLN A 110 1.38 -17.39 -42.57
C GLN A 110 1.48 -18.18 -41.27
N THR A 111 0.63 -17.88 -40.29
CA THR A 111 0.62 -18.55 -38.98
C THR A 111 0.20 -20.01 -39.13
N ARG A 112 -0.89 -20.27 -39.86
CA ARG A 112 -1.41 -21.63 -40.08
C ARG A 112 -0.50 -22.47 -40.95
N THR A 113 0.10 -21.87 -41.98
CA THR A 113 0.94 -22.60 -42.95
C THR A 113 2.34 -22.90 -42.42
N ALA A 114 2.70 -22.46 -41.21
CA ALA A 114 3.93 -22.85 -40.53
C ALA A 114 3.99 -24.35 -40.18
N GLY A 115 2.84 -25.04 -40.12
CA GLY A 115 2.79 -26.50 -39.98
C GLY A 115 3.01 -27.03 -38.56
N VAL A 116 3.05 -26.15 -37.55
CA VAL A 116 3.23 -26.49 -36.13
C VAL A 116 1.95 -26.32 -35.29
N GLY A 117 0.80 -26.11 -35.95
CA GLY A 117 -0.49 -25.92 -35.29
C GLY A 117 -0.69 -24.55 -34.63
N ALA A 118 0.18 -23.58 -34.92
CA ALA A 118 0.11 -22.24 -34.35
C ALA A 118 -1.21 -21.54 -34.64
N GLN A 119 -1.74 -20.81 -33.65
CA GLN A 119 -2.98 -20.05 -33.77
C GLN A 119 -2.70 -18.53 -33.84
N PRO A 120 -3.34 -17.82 -34.77
CA PRO A 120 -3.26 -16.36 -34.82
C PRO A 120 -4.18 -15.72 -33.77
N LEU A 121 -3.71 -14.63 -33.18
CA LEU A 121 -4.51 -13.67 -32.42
C LEU A 121 -4.52 -12.34 -33.17
N LEU A 122 -5.70 -11.77 -33.42
CA LEU A 122 -5.83 -10.47 -34.09
C LEU A 122 -6.48 -9.44 -33.16
N THR A 123 -5.91 -8.24 -33.10
CA THR A 123 -6.50 -7.08 -32.44
C THR A 123 -7.64 -6.48 -33.24
N ILE A 124 -8.76 -6.22 -32.56
CA ILE A 124 -9.94 -5.52 -33.05
C ILE A 124 -9.94 -4.11 -32.45
N PRO A 125 -9.81 -3.05 -33.27
CA PRO A 125 -9.90 -1.67 -32.83
C PRO A 125 -11.19 -1.33 -32.08
N MET A 126 -11.05 -0.83 -30.86
CA MET A 126 -12.12 -0.22 -30.09
C MET A 126 -12.04 1.31 -30.08
N ILE A 127 -10.82 1.86 -30.29
CA ILE A 127 -10.58 3.31 -30.26
C ILE A 127 -11.43 4.08 -31.28
N ASN A 128 -11.67 5.36 -31.00
CA ASN A 128 -12.63 6.21 -31.71
C ASN A 128 -12.35 6.44 -33.21
N TYR A 129 -11.11 6.29 -33.67
CA TYR A 129 -10.71 6.60 -35.04
C TYR A 129 -9.74 5.56 -35.59
N LEU A 130 -9.88 5.25 -36.87
CA LEU A 130 -8.96 4.41 -37.65
C LEU A 130 -8.16 5.25 -38.63
N ALA A 131 -7.06 4.71 -39.14
CA ALA A 131 -6.23 5.35 -40.14
C ALA A 131 -7.02 5.74 -41.40
N LYS A 132 -6.61 6.85 -42.02
CA LYS A 132 -7.10 7.31 -43.32
C LYS A 132 -5.91 7.64 -44.21
N LEU A 133 -6.09 7.40 -45.51
CA LEU A 133 -5.10 7.74 -46.52
C LEU A 133 -5.59 8.86 -47.43
N GLY A 134 -4.62 9.58 -48.01
CA GLY A 134 -4.85 10.52 -49.09
C GLY A 134 -5.12 9.83 -50.44
N PRO A 135 -5.36 10.61 -51.50
CA PRO A 135 -5.58 10.07 -52.85
C PRO A 135 -4.44 9.12 -53.27
N GLY A 136 -4.82 7.96 -53.83
CA GLY A 136 -3.85 6.96 -54.30
C GLY A 136 -3.08 6.23 -53.20
N GLY A 137 -3.55 6.29 -51.95
CA GLY A 137 -2.88 5.67 -50.81
C GLY A 137 -1.76 6.53 -50.21
N ALA A 138 -1.76 7.84 -50.48
CA ALA A 138 -0.77 8.75 -49.94
C ALA A 138 -0.84 8.81 -48.40
N MET A 139 0.32 8.82 -47.76
CA MET A 139 0.47 8.97 -46.30
C MET A 139 -0.13 10.29 -45.83
N LEU A 140 -0.75 10.28 -44.65
CA LEU A 140 -1.26 11.46 -43.94
C LEU A 140 -0.67 11.50 -42.52
N TRP A 141 -0.72 12.66 -41.85
CA TRP A 141 -0.20 12.83 -40.50
C TRP A 141 -1.08 13.77 -39.67
N SER A 142 -1.26 13.45 -38.38
CA SER A 142 -2.21 14.16 -37.52
C SER A 142 -1.72 15.55 -37.08
N TYR A 143 -0.39 15.77 -37.05
CA TYR A 143 0.23 17.01 -36.57
C TYR A 143 1.08 17.69 -37.65
N SER A 144 0.45 18.13 -38.74
CA SER A 144 1.11 18.93 -39.78
C SER A 144 1.78 20.19 -39.22
N ILE A 145 3.08 20.36 -39.45
CA ILE A 145 3.83 21.55 -39.05
C ILE A 145 3.30 22.80 -39.77
N ALA A 146 2.95 22.68 -41.05
CA ALA A 146 2.34 23.76 -41.81
C ALA A 146 1.00 24.22 -41.21
N ARG A 147 0.25 23.32 -40.56
CA ARG A 147 -1.05 23.62 -39.95
C ARG A 147 -0.97 24.06 -38.49
N TYR A 148 -0.16 23.38 -37.68
CA TYR A 148 -0.13 23.54 -36.23
C TYR A 148 1.11 24.27 -35.71
N GLY A 149 2.00 24.71 -36.61
CA GLY A 149 3.19 25.48 -36.29
C GLY A 149 4.41 24.61 -35.97
N ALA A 150 5.51 25.27 -35.58
CA ALA A 150 6.79 24.63 -35.32
C ALA A 150 6.73 23.66 -34.13
N GLN A 151 7.33 22.49 -34.30
CA GLN A 151 7.32 21.37 -33.36
C GLN A 151 8.74 20.95 -32.98
N THR A 152 8.89 20.23 -31.87
CA THR A 152 10.22 19.83 -31.36
C THR A 152 10.88 18.72 -32.18
N GLY A 153 10.11 18.03 -33.03
CA GLY A 153 10.61 17.03 -33.97
C GLY A 153 9.62 16.78 -35.10
N SER A 154 10.14 16.21 -36.18
CA SER A 154 9.39 15.75 -37.35
C SER A 154 10.05 14.54 -37.99
N ASP A 155 9.30 13.81 -38.82
CA ASP A 155 9.86 12.72 -39.61
C ASP A 155 10.94 13.27 -40.58
N PRO A 156 12.17 12.72 -40.57
CA PRO A 156 13.20 13.10 -41.54
C PRO A 156 12.80 12.83 -43.01
N TYR A 157 11.89 11.90 -43.28
CA TYR A 157 11.44 11.56 -44.64
C TYR A 157 10.17 12.32 -45.06
N GLN A 158 9.36 12.73 -44.09
CA GLN A 158 8.23 13.64 -44.28
C GLN A 158 8.34 14.86 -43.33
N PRO A 159 9.03 15.95 -43.75
CA PRO A 159 9.29 17.09 -42.86
C PRO A 159 8.06 17.86 -42.37
N ASP A 160 6.89 17.68 -42.98
CA ASP A 160 5.65 18.28 -42.48
C ASP A 160 4.97 17.44 -41.38
N ALA A 161 5.31 16.15 -41.23
CA ALA A 161 4.79 15.28 -40.19
C ALA A 161 5.50 15.56 -38.86
N GLY A 162 4.87 16.37 -38.00
CA GLY A 162 5.42 16.73 -36.69
C GLY A 162 5.06 15.73 -35.59
N ASN A 163 5.82 15.76 -34.49
CA ASN A 163 5.63 14.87 -33.34
C ASN A 163 4.51 15.27 -32.36
N GLY A 164 3.70 16.28 -32.69
CA GLY A 164 2.63 16.81 -31.85
C GLY A 164 3.09 17.59 -30.62
N VAL A 165 4.37 18.02 -30.53
CA VAL A 165 4.89 18.78 -29.38
C VAL A 165 5.37 20.16 -29.84
N SER A 166 4.77 21.22 -29.31
CA SER A 166 5.05 22.59 -29.73
C SER A 166 6.49 23.01 -29.38
N ALA A 167 7.24 23.51 -30.37
CA ALA A 167 8.59 24.03 -30.16
C ALA A 167 8.62 25.28 -29.26
N ALA A 168 7.52 26.04 -29.22
CA ALA A 168 7.42 27.26 -28.42
C ALA A 168 7.22 27.00 -26.93
N THR A 169 6.58 25.88 -26.57
CA THR A 169 6.17 25.60 -25.18
C THR A 169 6.76 24.31 -24.61
N GLY A 170 7.26 23.40 -25.45
CA GLY A 170 7.64 22.05 -25.07
C GLY A 170 6.46 21.16 -24.64
N LYS A 171 5.22 21.60 -24.85
CA LYS A 171 4.00 20.89 -24.46
C LYS A 171 3.30 20.24 -25.65
N PRO A 172 2.52 19.17 -25.44
CA PRO A 172 1.68 18.60 -26.49
C PRO A 172 0.73 19.63 -27.10
N ILE A 173 0.58 19.58 -28.43
CA ILE A 173 -0.41 20.35 -29.18
C ILE A 173 -1.79 19.78 -28.86
N THR A 174 -2.72 20.64 -28.47
CA THR A 174 -4.11 20.27 -28.16
C THR A 174 -5.06 20.88 -29.19
N GLY A 175 -6.21 20.23 -29.41
CA GLY A 175 -7.21 20.69 -30.36
C GLY A 175 -6.84 20.47 -31.83
N ASN A 176 -5.92 19.54 -32.14
CA ASN A 176 -5.74 19.07 -33.51
C ASN A 176 -7.04 18.42 -34.00
N ASN A 177 -7.24 18.45 -35.31
CA ASN A 177 -8.39 17.82 -35.92
C ASN A 177 -8.09 16.33 -36.13
N PRO A 178 -8.81 15.40 -35.49
CA PRO A 178 -8.55 13.96 -35.65
C PRO A 178 -8.74 13.49 -37.10
N LEU A 179 -9.55 14.20 -37.88
CA LEU A 179 -9.80 13.92 -39.28
C LEU A 179 -8.65 14.31 -40.21
N ASP A 180 -7.52 14.79 -39.72
CA ASP A 180 -6.39 15.13 -40.60
C ASP A 180 -5.78 13.87 -41.20
N ALA A 181 -5.53 12.85 -40.37
CA ALA A 181 -5.01 11.56 -40.80
C ALA A 181 -5.94 10.38 -40.50
N ASN A 182 -7.08 10.59 -39.84
CA ASN A 182 -7.93 9.48 -39.40
C ASN A 182 -9.39 9.62 -39.86
N THR A 183 -10.17 8.56 -39.66
CA THR A 183 -11.61 8.47 -39.95
C THR A 183 -12.34 7.84 -38.76
N PRO A 184 -13.60 8.20 -38.46
CA PRO A 184 -14.32 7.63 -37.32
C PRO A 184 -14.44 6.09 -37.39
N ASN A 185 -14.20 5.44 -36.26
CA ASN A 185 -14.46 4.02 -36.04
C ASN A 185 -15.90 3.82 -35.53
N SER A 186 -16.43 2.60 -35.68
CA SER A 186 -17.64 2.16 -34.99
C SER A 186 -17.69 0.65 -34.89
N VAL A 187 -18.51 0.13 -33.97
CA VAL A 187 -18.79 -1.31 -33.85
C VAL A 187 -19.24 -1.94 -35.17
N SER A 188 -19.96 -1.20 -36.02
CA SER A 188 -20.43 -1.71 -37.32
C SER A 188 -19.30 -1.95 -38.33
N VAL A 189 -18.24 -1.12 -38.27
CA VAL A 189 -17.03 -1.29 -39.09
C VAL A 189 -16.29 -2.56 -38.68
N GLN A 190 -16.19 -2.80 -37.37
CA GLN A 190 -15.53 -3.99 -36.83
C GLN A 190 -16.36 -5.26 -37.03
N GLN A 191 -17.69 -5.20 -36.92
CA GLN A 191 -18.58 -6.31 -37.29
C GLN A 191 -18.40 -6.73 -38.75
N ALA A 192 -18.28 -5.76 -39.66
CA ALA A 192 -18.03 -6.05 -41.07
C ALA A 192 -16.67 -6.75 -41.27
N TRP A 193 -15.64 -6.39 -40.51
CA TRP A 193 -14.35 -7.08 -40.55
C TRP A 193 -14.44 -8.50 -40.00
N ILE A 194 -15.10 -8.69 -38.85
CA ILE A 194 -15.32 -10.01 -38.25
C ILE A 194 -16.08 -10.91 -39.23
N GLN A 195 -17.11 -10.37 -39.91
CA GLN A 195 -17.86 -11.10 -40.93
C GLN A 195 -16.98 -11.45 -42.14
N HIS A 196 -16.09 -10.54 -42.57
CA HIS A 196 -15.09 -10.85 -43.60
C HIS A 196 -14.21 -12.04 -43.17
N LEU A 197 -13.67 -12.00 -41.95
CA LEU A 197 -12.84 -13.08 -41.41
C LEU A 197 -13.59 -14.41 -41.35
N ILE A 198 -14.86 -14.42 -40.94
CA ILE A 198 -15.71 -15.62 -40.91
C ILE A 198 -15.99 -16.13 -42.33
N ASN A 199 -16.26 -15.24 -43.29
CA ASN A 199 -16.50 -15.63 -44.68
C ASN A 199 -15.25 -16.23 -45.33
N THR A 200 -14.07 -15.71 -45.00
CA THR A 200 -12.79 -16.14 -45.55
C THR A 200 -12.27 -17.42 -44.88
N TRP A 201 -12.34 -17.52 -43.56
CA TRP A 201 -11.68 -18.56 -42.77
C TRP A 201 -12.62 -19.54 -42.06
N GLY A 202 -13.93 -19.29 -42.10
CA GLY A 202 -14.93 -19.96 -41.27
C GLY A 202 -15.03 -19.37 -39.85
N PRO A 203 -16.04 -19.76 -39.07
CA PRO A 203 -16.14 -19.40 -37.65
C PRO A 203 -15.13 -20.18 -36.81
N ALA A 204 -14.82 -19.71 -35.60
CA ALA A 204 -13.89 -20.33 -34.66
C ALA A 204 -14.20 -21.81 -34.40
N ALA A 205 -15.49 -22.18 -34.25
CA ALA A 205 -15.91 -23.57 -34.09
C ALA A 205 -15.59 -24.46 -35.30
N GLY A 206 -15.51 -23.87 -36.50
CA GLY A 206 -15.14 -24.53 -37.75
C GLY A 206 -13.64 -24.49 -38.06
N GLY A 207 -12.80 -24.06 -37.13
CA GLY A 207 -11.36 -23.88 -37.35
C GLY A 207 -10.99 -22.52 -37.96
N GLY A 208 -11.89 -21.53 -37.88
CA GLY A 208 -11.65 -20.12 -38.21
C GLY A 208 -10.70 -19.39 -37.27
N LEU A 209 -10.63 -18.06 -37.37
CA LEU A 209 -9.87 -17.26 -36.40
C LEU A 209 -10.45 -17.50 -35.00
N LYS A 210 -9.59 -17.89 -34.06
CA LYS A 210 -10.03 -18.27 -32.73
C LYS A 210 -9.94 -17.13 -31.72
N TYR A 211 -8.89 -16.31 -31.78
CA TYR A 211 -8.59 -15.31 -30.76
C TYR A 211 -8.78 -13.89 -31.30
N TYR A 212 -9.63 -13.12 -30.62
CA TYR A 212 -9.91 -11.71 -30.91
C TYR A 212 -9.47 -10.89 -29.71
N ILE A 213 -8.47 -10.02 -29.90
CA ILE A 213 -7.93 -9.15 -28.86
C ILE A 213 -8.71 -7.82 -28.90
N MET A 214 -9.16 -7.35 -27.75
CA MET A 214 -9.90 -6.09 -27.62
C MET A 214 -8.92 -4.92 -27.49
N ASP A 215 -8.58 -4.32 -28.63
CA ASP A 215 -7.62 -3.21 -28.77
C ASP A 215 -6.22 -3.48 -28.17
N ASN A 216 -5.52 -2.46 -27.70
CA ASN A 216 -4.18 -2.51 -27.13
C ASN A 216 -3.97 -1.34 -26.15
N GLU A 217 -3.57 -1.63 -24.92
CA GLU A 217 -3.16 -0.64 -23.90
C GLU A 217 -4.08 0.57 -23.75
N PRO A 218 -5.39 0.36 -23.52
CA PRO A 218 -6.38 1.44 -23.54
C PRO A 218 -6.10 2.55 -22.52
N SER A 219 -5.52 2.26 -21.35
CA SER A 219 -5.15 3.33 -20.41
C SER A 219 -4.04 4.26 -20.93
N LEU A 220 -3.34 3.90 -22.01
CA LEU A 220 -2.33 4.73 -22.68
C LEU A 220 -2.85 5.46 -23.93
N TRP A 221 -4.11 5.30 -24.33
CA TRP A 221 -4.63 5.98 -25.53
C TRP A 221 -4.43 7.50 -25.50
N ASN A 222 -4.52 8.14 -24.34
CA ASN A 222 -4.25 9.57 -24.13
C ASN A 222 -2.79 10.00 -24.19
N SER A 223 -1.87 9.04 -24.25
CA SER A 223 -0.45 9.27 -24.48
C SER A 223 -0.06 8.82 -25.88
N THR A 224 -0.25 7.53 -26.17
CA THR A 224 0.15 6.87 -27.42
C THR A 224 -0.63 7.41 -28.62
N HIS A 225 -1.96 7.54 -28.48
CA HIS A 225 -2.90 7.98 -29.52
C HIS A 225 -3.48 9.36 -29.22
N ARG A 226 -2.67 10.26 -28.62
CA ARG A 226 -3.15 11.58 -28.18
C ARG A 226 -3.79 12.41 -29.31
N ASP A 227 -3.43 12.14 -30.55
CA ASP A 227 -3.95 12.83 -31.73
C ASP A 227 -5.44 12.59 -31.96
N ILE A 228 -5.97 11.44 -31.51
CA ILE A 228 -7.36 11.03 -31.71
C ILE A 228 -8.12 10.73 -30.42
N HIS A 229 -7.40 10.46 -29.33
CA HIS A 229 -7.98 10.22 -28.02
C HIS A 229 -7.15 10.91 -26.92
N PRO A 230 -7.18 12.24 -26.80
CA PRO A 230 -6.35 12.98 -25.82
C PRO A 230 -6.88 12.92 -24.37
N ALA A 231 -8.11 12.44 -24.15
CA ALA A 231 -8.73 12.43 -22.83
C ALA A 231 -8.33 11.14 -22.06
N PRO A 232 -7.99 11.21 -20.77
CA PRO A 232 -7.69 10.00 -20.00
C PRO A 232 -8.88 9.04 -19.98
N VAL A 233 -8.63 7.78 -20.36
CA VAL A 233 -9.63 6.71 -20.34
C VAL A 233 -10.10 6.43 -18.91
N THR A 234 -11.41 6.28 -18.75
CA THR A 234 -12.06 5.97 -17.46
C THR A 234 -12.48 4.50 -17.36
N TYR A 235 -12.78 4.04 -16.14
CA TYR A 235 -13.36 2.69 -15.91
C TYR A 235 -14.64 2.47 -16.74
N SER A 236 -15.55 3.43 -16.70
CA SER A 236 -16.84 3.34 -17.36
C SER A 236 -16.71 3.34 -18.89
N GLU A 237 -15.82 4.16 -19.44
CA GLU A 237 -15.54 4.19 -20.88
C GLU A 237 -15.05 2.82 -21.37
N LEU A 238 -14.00 2.29 -20.74
CA LEU A 238 -13.40 1.04 -21.18
C LEU A 238 -14.33 -0.17 -20.98
N TYR A 239 -15.12 -0.19 -19.91
CA TYR A 239 -16.18 -1.20 -19.75
C TYR A 239 -17.22 -1.12 -20.88
N ASN A 240 -17.68 0.09 -21.23
CA ASN A 240 -18.70 0.26 -22.28
C ASN A 240 -18.17 -0.13 -23.67
N ASP A 241 -16.92 0.23 -23.98
CA ASP A 241 -16.28 -0.17 -25.24
C ASP A 241 -16.11 -1.68 -25.29
N LEU A 242 -15.54 -2.29 -24.24
CA LEU A 242 -15.35 -3.74 -24.19
C LEU A 242 -16.70 -4.48 -24.33
N VAL A 243 -17.75 -4.04 -23.63
CA VAL A 243 -19.09 -4.63 -23.76
C VAL A 243 -19.61 -4.51 -25.20
N THR A 244 -19.43 -3.34 -25.82
CA THR A 244 -19.91 -3.05 -27.18
C THR A 244 -19.22 -3.93 -28.22
N TYR A 245 -17.89 -3.93 -28.26
CA TYR A 245 -17.12 -4.64 -29.28
C TYR A 245 -17.06 -6.16 -29.01
N ALA A 246 -16.93 -6.60 -27.74
CA ALA A 246 -16.97 -8.03 -27.42
C ALA A 246 -18.35 -8.64 -27.68
N SER A 247 -19.45 -7.90 -27.46
CA SER A 247 -20.80 -8.36 -27.82
C SER A 247 -20.95 -8.53 -29.33
N ALA A 248 -20.32 -7.67 -30.13
CA ALA A 248 -20.30 -7.79 -31.57
C ALA A 248 -19.55 -9.04 -32.04
N VAL A 249 -18.37 -9.33 -31.47
CA VAL A 249 -17.65 -10.60 -31.71
C VAL A 249 -18.53 -11.78 -31.34
N ARG A 250 -19.06 -11.81 -30.11
CA ARG A 250 -19.87 -12.94 -29.61
C ARG A 250 -21.15 -13.17 -30.42
N ALA A 251 -21.74 -12.11 -31.00
CA ALA A 251 -22.93 -12.21 -31.83
C ALA A 251 -22.66 -12.88 -33.19
N LEU A 252 -21.49 -12.64 -33.79
CA LEU A 252 -21.11 -13.19 -35.09
C LEU A 252 -20.40 -14.54 -34.95
N ASP A 253 -19.57 -14.70 -33.92
CA ASP A 253 -18.82 -15.93 -33.63
C ASP A 253 -18.94 -16.32 -32.15
N PRO A 254 -19.98 -17.10 -31.79
CA PRO A 254 -20.22 -17.49 -30.40
C PRO A 254 -19.10 -18.31 -29.76
N ASN A 255 -18.20 -18.92 -30.54
CA ASN A 255 -17.12 -19.78 -30.05
C ASN A 255 -15.73 -19.12 -30.09
N ALA A 256 -15.67 -17.85 -30.52
CA ALA A 256 -14.46 -17.06 -30.43
C ALA A 256 -13.96 -16.94 -28.97
N ILE A 257 -12.64 -16.93 -28.81
CA ILE A 257 -11.95 -16.58 -27.57
C ILE A 257 -11.65 -15.09 -27.60
N ILE A 258 -12.25 -14.34 -26.69
CA ILE A 258 -12.06 -12.90 -26.56
C ILE A 258 -10.99 -12.65 -25.48
N VAL A 259 -9.96 -11.89 -25.84
CA VAL A 259 -8.79 -11.56 -25.02
C VAL A 259 -8.80 -10.07 -24.70
N GLY A 260 -8.58 -9.69 -23.45
CA GLY A 260 -8.54 -8.29 -23.03
C GLY A 260 -8.44 -8.09 -21.51
N PRO A 261 -8.32 -6.84 -21.04
CA PRO A 261 -8.32 -5.59 -21.81
C PRO A 261 -6.94 -5.14 -22.36
N GLU A 262 -5.88 -5.96 -22.27
CA GLU A 262 -4.53 -5.63 -22.77
C GLU A 262 -3.86 -4.41 -22.08
N GLU A 263 -4.02 -4.24 -20.76
CA GLU A 263 -3.37 -3.11 -20.07
C GLU A 263 -1.84 -3.19 -20.08
N TRP A 264 -1.19 -2.02 -20.17
CA TRP A 264 0.25 -1.88 -20.47
C TRP A 264 1.21 -2.27 -19.33
N SER A 265 0.74 -2.26 -18.08
CA SER A 265 1.60 -2.58 -16.93
C SER A 265 0.81 -3.06 -15.72
N TRP A 266 1.56 -3.56 -14.73
CA TRP A 266 1.04 -3.91 -13.42
C TRP A 266 0.28 -2.74 -12.76
N TRP A 267 0.74 -1.49 -12.89
CA TRP A 267 0.07 -0.34 -12.28
C TRP A 267 -1.31 -0.09 -12.89
N ALA A 268 -1.43 -0.23 -14.21
CA ALA A 268 -2.68 -0.06 -14.94
C ALA A 268 -3.73 -1.11 -14.60
N LEU A 269 -3.36 -2.22 -13.95
CA LEU A 269 -4.34 -3.18 -13.43
C LEU A 269 -5.17 -2.63 -12.26
N PHE A 270 -4.65 -1.61 -11.57
CA PHE A 270 -5.27 -1.08 -10.35
C PHE A 270 -6.02 0.22 -10.59
N VAL A 271 -5.54 1.08 -11.49
CA VAL A 271 -6.05 2.45 -11.64
C VAL A 271 -6.15 2.86 -13.11
N SER A 272 -7.17 3.66 -13.45
CA SER A 272 -7.42 4.13 -14.81
C SER A 272 -6.41 5.20 -15.23
N SER A 273 -6.40 5.55 -16.52
CA SER A 273 -5.59 6.67 -17.00
C SER A 273 -5.94 7.98 -16.31
N LEU A 274 -7.23 8.21 -15.99
CA LEU A 274 -7.68 9.37 -15.24
C LEU A 274 -7.04 9.44 -13.85
N ASP A 275 -7.00 8.31 -13.16
CA ASP A 275 -6.43 8.20 -11.82
C ASP A 275 -4.90 8.22 -11.83
N GLN A 276 -4.28 7.66 -12.87
CA GLN A 276 -2.84 7.77 -13.11
C GLN A 276 -2.42 9.24 -13.29
N GLN A 277 -3.26 10.05 -13.94
CA GLN A 277 -3.00 11.48 -14.16
C GLN A 277 -3.28 12.34 -12.91
N ASN A 278 -4.40 12.10 -12.22
CA ASN A 278 -4.90 13.01 -11.17
C ASN A 278 -4.66 12.52 -9.74
N GLY A 279 -4.28 11.25 -9.56
CA GLY A 279 -4.17 10.57 -8.28
C GLY A 279 -5.52 10.04 -7.77
N ILE A 280 -5.48 8.86 -7.14
CA ILE A 280 -6.68 8.16 -6.63
C ILE A 280 -7.43 8.94 -5.53
N SER A 281 -6.78 9.90 -4.87
CA SER A 281 -7.38 10.71 -3.80
C SER A 281 -8.23 11.88 -4.32
N ALA A 282 -8.20 12.18 -5.62
CA ALA A 282 -9.03 13.23 -6.20
C ALA A 282 -10.53 12.89 -6.04
N ALA A 283 -11.36 13.87 -5.68
CA ALA A 283 -12.78 13.63 -5.42
C ALA A 283 -13.57 13.05 -6.61
N GLY A 284 -13.10 13.27 -7.83
CA GLY A 284 -13.65 12.71 -9.07
C GLY A 284 -12.81 11.59 -9.68
N SER A 285 -11.92 10.96 -8.92
CA SER A 285 -11.16 9.78 -9.38
C SER A 285 -12.12 8.61 -9.68
N ASP A 286 -11.74 7.75 -10.62
CA ASP A 286 -12.47 6.51 -10.88
C ASP A 286 -12.50 5.64 -9.63
N TYR A 287 -11.38 5.52 -8.92
CA TYR A 287 -11.32 4.77 -7.67
C TYR A 287 -12.36 5.23 -6.65
N ASN A 288 -12.48 6.54 -6.40
CA ASN A 288 -13.45 7.06 -5.43
C ASN A 288 -14.90 6.93 -5.93
N THR A 289 -15.13 7.12 -7.24
CA THR A 289 -16.47 7.02 -7.82
C THR A 289 -16.97 5.59 -7.98
N HIS A 290 -16.07 4.59 -7.94
CA HIS A 290 -16.38 3.16 -8.03
C HIS A 290 -16.17 2.43 -6.69
N ASN A 291 -16.60 3.08 -5.59
CA ASN A 291 -16.61 2.53 -4.24
C ASN A 291 -15.24 2.02 -3.75
N HIS A 292 -14.15 2.71 -4.11
CA HIS A 292 -12.78 2.35 -3.73
C HIS A 292 -12.39 0.93 -4.17
N THR A 293 -12.88 0.51 -5.35
CA THR A 293 -12.50 -0.77 -5.96
C THR A 293 -11.46 -0.52 -7.04
N TYR A 294 -10.36 -1.27 -7.00
CA TYR A 294 -9.34 -1.24 -8.06
C TYR A 294 -9.87 -1.75 -9.39
N TYR A 295 -9.23 -1.32 -10.48
CA TYR A 295 -9.73 -1.43 -11.84
C TYR A 295 -10.05 -2.86 -12.29
N TYR A 296 -9.07 -3.76 -12.35
CA TYR A 296 -9.30 -5.13 -12.82
C TYR A 296 -10.34 -5.88 -11.97
N PRO A 297 -10.27 -5.86 -10.62
CA PRO A 297 -11.35 -6.38 -9.78
C PRO A 297 -12.73 -5.82 -10.12
N TRP A 298 -12.85 -4.50 -10.30
CA TRP A 298 -14.11 -3.86 -10.67
C TRP A 298 -14.60 -4.33 -12.06
N LEU A 299 -13.73 -4.30 -13.08
CA LEU A 299 -14.04 -4.72 -14.44
C LEU A 299 -14.53 -6.16 -14.49
N LEU A 300 -13.82 -7.07 -13.81
CA LEU A 300 -14.18 -8.49 -13.73
C LEU A 300 -15.55 -8.69 -13.10
N GLN A 301 -15.86 -7.98 -12.01
CA GLN A 301 -17.18 -8.03 -11.38
C GLN A 301 -18.28 -7.54 -12.33
N GLN A 302 -18.06 -6.46 -13.07
CA GLN A 302 -19.04 -5.95 -14.03
C GLN A 302 -19.27 -6.93 -15.18
N LEU A 303 -18.21 -7.48 -15.77
CA LEU A 303 -18.33 -8.44 -16.87
C LEU A 303 -18.93 -9.78 -16.42
N TYR A 304 -18.67 -10.20 -15.19
CA TYR A 304 -19.32 -11.38 -14.62
C TYR A 304 -20.81 -11.12 -14.36
N ALA A 305 -21.17 -9.97 -13.79
CA ALA A 305 -22.57 -9.57 -13.64
C ALA A 305 -23.31 -9.48 -14.99
N TYR A 306 -22.63 -9.00 -16.03
CA TYR A 306 -23.16 -9.02 -17.40
C TYR A 306 -23.41 -10.46 -17.89
N GLN A 307 -22.47 -11.39 -17.68
CA GLN A 307 -22.68 -12.80 -18.04
C GLN A 307 -23.87 -13.39 -17.26
N GLN A 308 -23.96 -13.15 -15.95
CA GLN A 308 -25.01 -13.70 -15.11
C GLN A 308 -26.41 -13.17 -15.52
N SER A 309 -26.49 -11.93 -16.00
CA SER A 309 -27.76 -11.32 -16.43
C SER A 309 -28.16 -11.66 -17.86
N THR A 310 -27.20 -11.89 -18.77
CA THR A 310 -27.47 -12.10 -20.20
C THR A 310 -27.23 -13.52 -20.69
N GLY A 311 -26.53 -14.35 -19.91
CA GLY A 311 -26.01 -15.66 -20.31
C GLY A 311 -24.81 -15.60 -21.27
N LYS A 312 -24.28 -14.41 -21.60
CA LYS A 312 -23.20 -14.25 -22.57
C LYS A 312 -21.88 -13.91 -21.88
N GLN A 313 -20.88 -14.79 -22.05
CA GLN A 313 -19.51 -14.53 -21.63
C GLN A 313 -18.83 -13.60 -22.64
N LEU A 314 -18.45 -12.39 -22.23
CA LEU A 314 -17.80 -11.40 -23.11
C LEU A 314 -16.27 -11.46 -23.09
N LEU A 315 -15.68 -12.00 -22.03
CA LEU A 315 -14.24 -12.18 -21.90
C LEU A 315 -13.96 -13.67 -21.68
N ASN A 316 -12.96 -14.22 -22.38
CA ASN A 316 -12.48 -15.58 -22.15
C ASN A 316 -11.10 -15.60 -21.49
N VAL A 317 -10.27 -14.61 -21.81
CA VAL A 317 -8.90 -14.51 -21.33
C VAL A 317 -8.68 -13.12 -20.75
N LEU A 318 -8.38 -13.05 -19.46
CA LEU A 318 -7.92 -11.83 -18.80
C LEU A 318 -6.44 -11.62 -19.15
N SER A 319 -6.14 -10.55 -19.89
CA SER A 319 -4.79 -10.28 -20.38
C SER A 319 -4.21 -8.96 -19.88
N MET A 320 -2.89 -8.87 -19.91
CA MET A 320 -2.11 -7.67 -19.65
C MET A 320 -0.71 -7.78 -20.28
N HIS A 321 0.02 -6.68 -20.31
CA HIS A 321 1.40 -6.59 -20.74
C HIS A 321 2.33 -6.38 -19.55
N TYR A 322 3.52 -6.97 -19.61
CA TYR A 322 4.50 -6.83 -18.55
C TYR A 322 5.92 -6.64 -19.08
N TYR A 323 6.51 -5.49 -18.76
CA TYR A 323 7.92 -5.21 -18.97
C TYR A 323 8.59 -4.90 -17.62
N PRO A 324 9.79 -5.42 -17.35
CA PRO A 324 10.56 -5.09 -16.15
C PRO A 324 10.91 -3.60 -16.14
N MET A 325 10.50 -2.91 -15.08
CA MET A 325 10.60 -1.44 -14.98
C MET A 325 11.98 -0.97 -14.50
N GLU A 326 12.75 -1.86 -13.89
CA GLU A 326 14.08 -1.57 -13.36
C GLU A 326 15.17 -1.51 -14.45
N LEU A 327 14.92 -2.12 -15.62
CA LEU A 327 15.79 -2.06 -16.79
C LEU A 327 15.08 -1.60 -18.07
N SER A 328 13.77 -1.30 -18.03
CA SER A 328 12.97 -0.75 -19.15
C SER A 328 13.33 -1.33 -20.54
N ASN A 329 13.34 -2.66 -20.68
CA ASN A 329 13.71 -3.36 -21.93
C ASN A 329 15.10 -2.95 -22.50
N SER A 330 16.09 -2.79 -21.62
CA SER A 330 17.45 -2.34 -21.96
C SER A 330 18.34 -3.46 -22.53
N ASN A 331 19.31 -3.05 -23.35
CA ASN A 331 20.44 -3.87 -23.79
C ASN A 331 21.67 -3.74 -22.85
N ASP A 332 21.45 -3.30 -21.61
CA ASP A 332 22.49 -3.26 -20.58
C ASP A 332 22.87 -4.69 -20.15
N ASP A 333 24.04 -5.11 -20.63
CA ASP A 333 24.72 -6.36 -20.27
C ASP A 333 25.83 -6.14 -19.23
N SER A 334 25.80 -5.02 -18.48
CA SER A 334 26.70 -4.85 -17.33
C SER A 334 26.39 -5.88 -16.24
N LEU A 335 27.37 -6.22 -15.39
CA LEU A 335 27.15 -7.16 -14.28
C LEU A 335 25.98 -6.75 -13.37
N ALA A 336 25.73 -5.45 -13.22
CA ALA A 336 24.60 -4.93 -12.47
C ALA A 336 23.28 -5.18 -13.20
N GLY A 337 23.19 -4.84 -14.49
CA GLY A 337 22.03 -5.15 -15.33
C GLY A 337 21.72 -6.64 -15.34
N GLN A 338 22.75 -7.49 -15.48
CA GLN A 338 22.58 -8.94 -15.45
C GLN A 338 22.05 -9.45 -14.11
N ALA A 339 22.58 -8.97 -12.99
CA ALA A 339 22.12 -9.35 -11.65
C ALA A 339 20.68 -8.93 -11.39
N ILE A 340 20.28 -7.73 -11.87
CA ILE A 340 18.91 -7.25 -11.79
C ILE A 340 17.98 -8.17 -12.61
N ARG A 341 18.35 -8.46 -13.86
CA ARG A 341 17.57 -9.33 -14.75
C ARG A 341 17.38 -10.75 -14.19
N ASN A 342 18.42 -11.28 -13.54
CA ASN A 342 18.38 -12.59 -12.90
C ASN A 342 17.32 -12.70 -11.78
N GLN A 343 17.04 -11.57 -11.11
CA GLN A 343 16.15 -11.47 -9.96
C GLN A 343 14.72 -11.07 -10.36
N SER A 344 14.56 -10.18 -11.35
CA SER A 344 13.27 -9.53 -11.59
C SER A 344 12.18 -10.40 -12.20
N THR A 345 12.54 -11.56 -12.75
CA THR A 345 11.54 -12.59 -13.11
C THR A 345 10.74 -13.08 -11.90
N ARG A 346 11.22 -12.86 -10.66
CA ARG A 346 10.47 -13.10 -9.43
C ARG A 346 9.19 -12.28 -9.33
N ALA A 347 9.09 -11.13 -9.98
CA ALA A 347 7.86 -10.34 -10.03
C ALA A 347 6.67 -11.13 -10.62
N LEU A 348 6.93 -12.17 -11.42
CA LEU A 348 5.90 -13.03 -11.99
C LEU A 348 5.23 -13.98 -10.97
N TRP A 349 5.89 -14.30 -9.85
CA TRP A 349 5.46 -15.43 -8.99
C TRP A 349 5.76 -15.32 -7.50
N ASP A 350 6.70 -14.46 -7.08
CA ASP A 350 7.21 -14.45 -5.73
C ASP A 350 6.47 -13.42 -4.86
N PRO A 351 5.71 -13.86 -3.84
CA PRO A 351 4.97 -12.95 -2.96
C PRO A 351 5.87 -12.16 -2.00
N ALA A 352 7.18 -12.44 -1.96
CA ALA A 352 8.16 -11.72 -1.13
C ALA A 352 9.12 -10.85 -1.95
N TYR A 353 8.99 -10.83 -3.29
CA TYR A 353 9.81 -9.96 -4.12
C TYR A 353 9.18 -8.56 -4.20
N VAL A 354 9.85 -7.60 -3.55
CA VAL A 354 9.56 -6.18 -3.71
C VAL A 354 10.30 -5.70 -4.95
N ASP A 355 9.55 -5.24 -5.94
CA ASP A 355 10.12 -4.72 -7.18
C ASP A 355 10.93 -3.44 -6.89
N PRO A 356 12.22 -3.36 -7.26
CA PRO A 356 13.07 -2.24 -6.91
C PRO A 356 12.81 -0.97 -7.74
N SER A 357 11.89 -1.02 -8.71
CA SER A 357 11.56 0.10 -9.58
C SER A 357 10.61 1.11 -8.91
N TRP A 358 10.09 2.04 -9.71
CA TRP A 358 9.07 2.99 -9.30
C TRP A 358 7.77 2.30 -8.84
N PHE A 359 7.53 1.02 -9.14
CA PHE A 359 6.39 0.27 -8.60
C PHE A 359 6.33 0.30 -7.06
N ASN A 360 7.47 0.21 -6.39
CA ASN A 360 7.54 0.34 -4.93
C ASN A 360 7.15 1.74 -4.43
N GLN A 361 7.38 2.78 -5.25
CA GLN A 361 7.04 4.17 -4.92
C GLN A 361 5.53 4.43 -5.04
N VAL A 362 4.81 3.67 -5.88
CA VAL A 362 3.34 3.76 -5.99
C VAL A 362 2.66 3.30 -4.70
N GLY A 363 3.32 2.43 -3.92
CA GLY A 363 2.82 1.96 -2.62
C GLY A 363 1.69 0.93 -2.70
N ILE A 364 1.23 0.55 -3.89
CA ILE A 364 0.25 -0.54 -4.07
C ILE A 364 0.94 -1.86 -3.68
N ASN A 365 0.33 -2.63 -2.79
CA ASN A 365 0.85 -3.91 -2.30
C ASN A 365 2.32 -3.87 -1.84
N GLY A 366 2.83 -2.72 -1.38
CA GLY A 366 4.24 -2.58 -1.00
C GLY A 366 5.24 -2.86 -2.13
N GLY A 367 4.87 -2.61 -3.39
CA GLY A 367 5.73 -2.87 -4.56
C GLY A 367 5.83 -4.35 -4.96
N ILE A 368 4.98 -5.21 -4.40
CA ILE A 368 4.97 -6.65 -4.70
C ILE A 368 4.00 -6.90 -5.86
N ALA A 369 4.54 -7.28 -7.02
CA ALA A 369 3.74 -7.58 -8.20
C ALA A 369 3.03 -8.94 -8.08
N ASN A 370 3.79 -10.00 -7.80
CA ASN A 370 3.32 -11.39 -7.70
C ASN A 370 2.29 -11.75 -8.80
N LEU A 371 2.67 -11.49 -10.05
CA LEU A 371 1.73 -11.19 -11.13
C LEU A 371 0.79 -12.36 -11.48
N ILE A 372 1.34 -13.54 -11.77
CA ILE A 372 0.54 -14.69 -12.23
C ILE A 372 -0.40 -15.17 -11.11
N PRO A 373 0.05 -15.35 -9.85
CA PRO A 373 -0.85 -15.65 -8.74
C PRO A 373 -1.92 -14.58 -8.51
N THR A 374 -1.59 -13.30 -8.67
CA THR A 374 -2.55 -12.19 -8.53
C THR A 374 -3.65 -12.26 -9.58
N LEU A 375 -3.29 -12.42 -10.87
CA LEU A 375 -4.25 -12.55 -11.96
C LEU A 375 -5.18 -13.76 -11.75
N LYS A 376 -4.62 -14.92 -11.40
CA LYS A 376 -5.40 -16.14 -11.15
C LYS A 376 -6.29 -15.99 -9.91
N GLY A 377 -5.79 -15.32 -8.86
CA GLY A 377 -6.56 -14.99 -7.67
C GLY A 377 -7.78 -14.13 -8.00
N TRP A 378 -7.59 -13.07 -8.80
CA TRP A 378 -8.69 -12.20 -9.23
C TRP A 378 -9.69 -12.90 -10.13
N VAL A 379 -9.24 -13.73 -11.09
CA VAL A 379 -10.14 -14.56 -11.90
C VAL A 379 -10.98 -15.46 -10.99
N ASN A 380 -10.35 -16.21 -10.07
CA ASN A 380 -11.07 -17.10 -9.17
C ASN A 380 -12.06 -16.38 -8.24
N GLN A 381 -11.76 -15.12 -7.87
CA GLN A 381 -12.60 -14.34 -6.95
C GLN A 381 -13.73 -13.59 -7.65
N TYR A 382 -13.47 -12.99 -8.81
CA TYR A 382 -14.36 -11.98 -9.42
C TYR A 382 -15.01 -12.44 -10.74
N TYR A 383 -14.38 -13.36 -11.47
CA TYR A 383 -14.93 -13.93 -12.70
C TYR A 383 -14.41 -15.36 -12.91
N PRO A 384 -14.92 -16.36 -12.16
CA PRO A 384 -14.41 -17.72 -12.24
C PRO A 384 -14.54 -18.33 -13.63
N GLY A 385 -13.48 -19.02 -14.09
CA GLY A 385 -13.48 -19.74 -15.36
C GLY A 385 -12.84 -19.00 -16.54
N LEU A 386 -12.32 -17.79 -16.33
CA LEU A 386 -11.44 -17.15 -17.31
C LEU A 386 -10.05 -17.80 -17.33
N GLN A 387 -9.39 -17.70 -18.47
CA GLN A 387 -7.94 -17.93 -18.60
C GLN A 387 -7.17 -16.65 -18.25
N THR A 388 -5.87 -16.76 -17.97
CA THR A 388 -4.98 -15.60 -17.73
C THR A 388 -3.84 -15.52 -18.76
N ALA A 389 -3.50 -14.30 -19.18
CA ALA A 389 -2.49 -14.09 -20.21
C ALA A 389 -1.53 -12.92 -19.94
N ILE A 390 -0.30 -13.07 -20.43
CA ILE A 390 0.68 -11.99 -20.58
C ILE A 390 0.98 -11.84 -22.08
N THR A 391 0.24 -10.96 -22.74
CA THR A 391 0.20 -10.85 -24.21
C THR A 391 1.29 -9.95 -24.79
N GLU A 392 2.04 -9.26 -23.94
CA GLU A 392 3.35 -8.70 -24.28
C GLU A 392 4.29 -8.82 -23.09
N TYR A 393 5.53 -9.24 -23.37
CA TYR A 393 6.62 -9.18 -22.42
C TYR A 393 7.98 -9.19 -23.13
N ASN A 394 8.96 -8.50 -22.55
CA ASN A 394 10.36 -8.58 -22.94
C ASN A 394 11.28 -8.13 -21.80
N TRP A 395 12.32 -8.92 -21.51
CA TRP A 395 13.32 -8.58 -20.50
C TRP A 395 14.59 -7.92 -21.07
N GLY A 396 14.68 -7.74 -22.40
CA GLY A 396 15.82 -7.13 -23.08
C GLY A 396 17.05 -8.03 -23.18
N ASP A 397 18.18 -7.42 -23.55
CA ASP A 397 19.50 -8.06 -23.67
C ASP A 397 19.54 -9.31 -24.59
N GLU A 398 18.81 -9.24 -25.70
CA GLU A 398 18.48 -10.43 -26.50
C GLU A 398 19.69 -11.12 -27.14
N ALA A 399 20.73 -10.35 -27.45
CA ALA A 399 21.94 -10.81 -28.12
C ALA A 399 22.91 -11.53 -27.17
N ASN A 400 22.70 -11.46 -25.85
CA ASN A 400 23.62 -11.99 -24.85
C ASN A 400 23.01 -13.16 -24.05
N LEU A 401 23.86 -13.88 -23.32
CA LEU A 401 23.43 -15.03 -22.54
C LEU A 401 22.51 -14.65 -21.38
N ASN A 402 22.62 -13.44 -20.82
CA ASN A 402 21.76 -13.04 -19.72
C ASN A 402 20.30 -12.87 -20.16
N GLY A 403 20.03 -12.22 -21.30
CA GLY A 403 18.70 -12.22 -21.93
C GLY A 403 18.19 -13.64 -22.21
N ALA A 404 19.05 -14.53 -22.71
CA ALA A 404 18.68 -15.93 -22.98
C ALA A 404 18.34 -16.73 -21.70
N THR A 405 19.18 -16.67 -20.67
CA THR A 405 18.91 -17.32 -19.37
C THR A 405 17.63 -16.79 -18.75
N THR A 406 17.36 -15.49 -18.90
CA THR A 406 16.14 -14.86 -18.41
C THR A 406 14.92 -15.35 -19.19
N GLN A 407 15.00 -15.43 -20.52
CA GLN A 407 13.92 -15.96 -21.34
C GLN A 407 13.59 -17.43 -21.01
N ALA A 408 14.61 -18.26 -20.81
CA ALA A 408 14.44 -19.65 -20.39
C ALA A 408 13.81 -19.78 -19.00
N ASP A 409 14.14 -18.86 -18.09
CA ASP A 409 13.54 -18.76 -16.76
C ASP A 409 12.06 -18.36 -16.82
N VAL A 410 11.73 -17.34 -17.62
CA VAL A 410 10.36 -16.86 -17.83
C VAL A 410 9.44 -17.97 -18.38
N LEU A 411 9.89 -18.72 -19.40
CA LEU A 411 9.10 -19.84 -19.95
C LEU A 411 8.85 -20.94 -18.91
N GLY A 412 9.88 -21.24 -18.10
CA GLY A 412 9.75 -22.18 -17.00
C GLY A 412 8.76 -21.71 -15.93
N ILE A 413 8.79 -20.43 -15.57
CA ILE A 413 7.87 -19.80 -14.61
C ILE A 413 6.44 -19.85 -15.14
N PHE A 414 6.20 -19.49 -16.41
CA PHE A 414 4.86 -19.56 -17.01
C PHE A 414 4.27 -20.96 -16.92
N GLY A 415 5.07 -21.99 -17.23
CA GLY A 415 4.64 -23.38 -17.12
C GLY A 415 4.39 -23.82 -15.68
N ARG A 416 5.24 -23.40 -14.73
CA ARG A 416 5.15 -23.77 -13.31
C ARG A 416 4.00 -23.08 -12.56
N GLU A 417 3.72 -21.83 -12.87
CA GLU A 417 2.63 -21.05 -12.25
C GLU A 417 1.27 -21.32 -12.94
N GLY A 418 1.29 -22.04 -14.06
CA GLY A 418 0.11 -22.38 -14.85
C GLY A 418 -0.53 -21.14 -15.47
N LEU A 419 0.26 -20.28 -16.09
CA LEU A 419 -0.25 -19.24 -16.98
C LEU A 419 -0.90 -19.92 -18.20
N ASP A 420 -2.01 -19.38 -18.72
CA ASP A 420 -2.70 -20.00 -19.84
C ASP A 420 -2.12 -19.58 -21.19
N LEU A 421 -1.70 -18.32 -21.33
CA LEU A 421 -1.32 -17.76 -22.61
C LEU A 421 -0.21 -16.71 -22.45
N ALA A 422 0.77 -16.72 -23.34
CA ALA A 422 1.76 -15.65 -23.37
C ALA A 422 2.29 -15.40 -24.78
N THR A 423 2.56 -14.14 -25.10
CA THR A 423 3.22 -13.76 -26.36
C THR A 423 4.36 -12.79 -26.09
N ARG A 424 5.58 -13.22 -26.40
CA ARG A 424 6.78 -12.37 -26.31
C ARG A 424 6.67 -11.20 -27.29
N TRP A 425 7.08 -10.00 -26.86
CA TRP A 425 7.17 -8.82 -27.70
C TRP A 425 8.62 -8.46 -28.03
N THR A 426 9.14 -8.79 -29.22
CA THR A 426 8.56 -9.60 -30.30
C THR A 426 9.41 -10.87 -30.47
N VAL A 427 9.50 -11.44 -31.67
CA VAL A 427 10.47 -12.51 -31.96
C VAL A 427 11.89 -11.96 -31.86
N PRO A 428 12.79 -12.58 -31.05
CA PRO A 428 14.20 -12.19 -31.03
C PRO A 428 14.85 -12.38 -32.40
N ALA A 429 15.93 -11.65 -32.67
CA ALA A 429 16.71 -11.87 -33.88
C ALA A 429 17.17 -13.34 -34.00
N ASN A 430 17.08 -13.91 -35.20
CA ASN A 430 17.55 -15.26 -35.50
C ASN A 430 18.83 -15.21 -36.37
N PRO A 431 19.97 -15.76 -35.92
CA PRO A 431 20.19 -16.43 -34.64
C PRO A 431 20.53 -15.44 -33.51
N SER A 432 20.05 -15.74 -32.31
CA SER A 432 20.49 -15.13 -31.05
C SER A 432 20.38 -16.18 -29.92
N PRO A 433 21.14 -16.07 -28.83
CA PRO A 433 21.00 -16.99 -27.71
C PRO A 433 19.58 -16.95 -27.11
N THR A 434 18.90 -15.79 -27.14
CA THR A 434 17.51 -15.67 -26.70
C THR A 434 16.54 -16.42 -27.62
N TYR A 435 16.77 -16.42 -28.93
CA TYR A 435 16.01 -17.25 -29.87
C TYR A 435 16.21 -18.74 -29.57
N LEU A 436 17.44 -19.18 -29.29
CA LEU A 436 17.72 -20.57 -28.90
C LEU A 436 17.05 -20.95 -27.56
N ALA A 437 16.87 -19.99 -26.64
CA ALA A 437 16.12 -20.22 -25.40
C ALA A 437 14.63 -20.49 -25.63
N LEU A 438 14.06 -20.06 -26.77
CA LEU A 438 12.74 -20.49 -27.21
C LEU A 438 12.76 -21.95 -27.70
N GLU A 439 13.74 -22.28 -28.54
CA GLU A 439 13.91 -23.62 -29.11
C GLU A 439 14.23 -24.68 -28.05
N ILE A 440 14.96 -24.35 -26.98
CA ILE A 440 15.31 -25.36 -25.96
C ILE A 440 14.09 -25.95 -25.24
N TYR A 441 12.97 -25.23 -25.20
CA TYR A 441 11.69 -25.73 -24.67
C TYR A 441 10.84 -26.45 -25.73
N ARG A 442 11.05 -26.19 -27.02
CA ARG A 442 10.04 -26.51 -28.05
C ARG A 442 10.57 -27.23 -29.31
N ASN A 443 11.88 -27.18 -29.54
CA ASN A 443 12.58 -27.82 -30.64
C ASN A 443 14.08 -28.05 -30.35
N TYR A 444 14.41 -28.57 -29.15
CA TYR A 444 15.80 -28.59 -28.67
C TYR A 444 16.75 -29.47 -29.48
N ASP A 445 16.23 -30.39 -30.30
CA ASP A 445 16.97 -31.35 -31.12
C ASP A 445 16.80 -31.13 -32.63
N GLY A 446 16.11 -30.06 -33.04
CA GLY A 446 15.76 -29.79 -34.44
C GLY A 446 14.73 -30.74 -35.04
N LYS A 447 14.07 -31.58 -34.22
CA LYS A 447 13.06 -32.58 -34.64
C LYS A 447 11.71 -32.36 -33.98
N LEU A 448 11.47 -31.15 -33.47
CA LEU A 448 10.27 -30.71 -32.77
C LEU A 448 10.02 -31.46 -31.46
N SER A 449 11.04 -32.05 -30.85
CA SER A 449 10.95 -32.55 -29.48
C SER A 449 10.80 -31.37 -28.51
N THR A 450 9.94 -31.56 -27.50
CA THR A 450 9.50 -30.48 -26.60
C THR A 450 9.86 -30.78 -25.15
N PHE A 451 9.88 -29.76 -24.31
CA PHE A 451 9.75 -29.92 -22.87
C PHE A 451 8.41 -30.61 -22.53
N GLY A 452 8.32 -31.22 -21.34
CA GLY A 452 7.11 -31.88 -20.89
C GLY A 452 5.92 -30.93 -20.76
N ASP A 453 4.73 -31.51 -20.82
CA ASP A 453 3.42 -30.83 -20.81
C ASP A 453 2.69 -31.01 -19.46
N THR A 454 3.24 -31.80 -18.54
CA THR A 454 2.78 -31.84 -17.14
C THR A 454 3.89 -31.34 -16.23
N SER A 455 3.77 -30.10 -15.76
CA SER A 455 4.65 -29.50 -14.75
C SER A 455 4.71 -30.36 -13.49
N VAL A 456 5.90 -30.48 -12.89
CA VAL A 456 6.13 -31.17 -11.62
C VAL A 456 7.07 -30.33 -10.76
N SER A 457 7.19 -30.66 -9.46
CA SER A 457 8.04 -29.89 -8.56
C SER A 457 9.52 -29.98 -8.95
N ALA A 458 10.19 -28.82 -9.02
CA ALA A 458 11.63 -28.66 -9.16
C ALA A 458 12.09 -27.53 -8.24
N ALA A 459 12.89 -27.85 -7.23
CA ALA A 459 13.33 -26.93 -6.19
C ALA A 459 14.84 -26.69 -6.23
N VAL A 460 15.22 -25.43 -6.00
CA VAL A 460 16.60 -24.93 -5.91
C VAL A 460 16.72 -24.04 -4.68
N ALA A 461 17.92 -23.90 -4.13
CA ALA A 461 18.11 -23.08 -2.93
C ALA A 461 18.00 -21.58 -3.19
N ASN A 462 18.48 -21.12 -4.35
CA ASN A 462 18.42 -19.70 -4.73
C ASN A 462 18.18 -19.55 -6.25
N PRO A 463 16.96 -19.18 -6.68
CA PRO A 463 16.60 -19.01 -8.09
C PRO A 463 17.26 -17.80 -8.77
N ASP A 464 17.83 -16.85 -8.02
CA ASP A 464 18.58 -15.71 -8.59
C ASP A 464 19.93 -16.17 -9.16
N ASN A 465 20.47 -17.26 -8.59
CA ASN A 465 21.72 -17.87 -9.01
C ASN A 465 21.50 -18.98 -10.04
N LEU A 466 20.58 -19.89 -9.73
CA LEU A 466 20.30 -21.04 -10.56
C LEU A 466 18.84 -21.41 -10.41
N SER A 467 18.11 -21.43 -11.51
CA SER A 467 16.71 -21.87 -11.54
C SER A 467 16.58 -23.22 -12.24
N SER A 468 15.49 -23.94 -11.92
CA SER A 468 15.18 -25.20 -12.57
C SER A 468 13.69 -25.42 -12.68
N PHE A 469 13.28 -26.07 -13.77
CA PHE A 469 11.89 -26.39 -14.09
C PHE A 469 11.85 -27.82 -14.60
N ALA A 470 10.86 -28.60 -14.14
CA ALA A 470 10.70 -29.98 -14.54
C ALA A 470 9.27 -30.27 -15.00
N ALA A 471 9.15 -31.15 -15.98
CA ALA A 471 7.87 -31.63 -16.45
C ALA A 471 7.96 -33.07 -16.96
N VAL A 472 6.88 -33.83 -16.82
CA VAL A 472 6.73 -35.12 -17.48
C VAL A 472 6.08 -34.90 -18.83
N ARG A 473 6.69 -35.46 -19.88
CA ARG A 473 6.19 -35.39 -21.25
C ARG A 473 5.24 -36.55 -21.53
N SER A 474 4.01 -36.24 -21.90
CA SER A 474 2.93 -37.23 -22.08
C SER A 474 3.14 -38.17 -23.25
N THR A 475 3.88 -37.75 -24.28
CA THR A 475 4.08 -38.54 -25.51
C THR A 475 4.98 -39.75 -25.33
N ASP A 476 5.94 -39.71 -24.39
CA ASP A 476 6.90 -40.79 -24.13
C ASP A 476 7.17 -41.08 -22.65
N GLY A 477 6.53 -40.33 -21.75
CA GLY A 477 6.71 -40.43 -20.31
C GLY A 477 8.04 -39.86 -19.79
N ALA A 478 8.89 -39.27 -20.65
CA ALA A 478 10.18 -38.76 -20.23
C ALA A 478 10.03 -37.62 -19.22
N LEU A 479 10.91 -37.58 -18.21
CA LEU A 479 11.05 -36.43 -17.33
C LEU A 479 12.06 -35.47 -17.96
N THR A 480 11.61 -34.26 -18.29
CA THR A 480 12.45 -33.19 -18.83
C THR A 480 12.74 -32.20 -17.73
N VAL A 481 14.01 -31.83 -17.54
CA VAL A 481 14.46 -30.89 -16.51
C VAL A 481 15.33 -29.82 -17.16
N VAL A 482 14.90 -28.57 -17.13
CA VAL A 482 15.72 -27.43 -17.53
C VAL A 482 16.44 -26.90 -16.29
N VAL A 483 17.75 -26.67 -16.41
CA VAL A 483 18.57 -25.99 -15.40
C VAL A 483 19.20 -24.76 -16.04
N VAL A 484 18.96 -23.60 -15.44
CA VAL A 484 19.48 -22.31 -15.90
C VAL A 484 20.51 -21.83 -14.88
N ASN A 485 21.80 -21.87 -15.21
CA ASN A 485 22.83 -21.24 -14.40
C ASN A 485 22.89 -19.75 -14.77
N LYS A 486 22.40 -18.87 -13.91
CA LYS A 486 22.35 -17.42 -14.13
C LYS A 486 23.63 -16.71 -13.66
N GLN A 487 24.46 -17.40 -12.89
CA GLN A 487 25.71 -16.85 -12.35
C GLN A 487 26.86 -16.88 -13.36
N HIS A 488 27.86 -16.06 -13.10
CA HIS A 488 29.17 -16.23 -13.71
C HIS A 488 29.94 -17.38 -13.05
N GLY A 489 30.70 -18.13 -13.85
CA GLY A 489 31.45 -19.30 -13.40
C GLY A 489 30.67 -20.62 -13.58
N SER A 490 31.42 -21.71 -13.71
CA SER A 490 30.83 -23.04 -13.87
C SER A 490 30.33 -23.59 -12.54
N THR A 491 29.14 -24.17 -12.51
CA THR A 491 28.47 -24.63 -11.30
C THR A 491 28.30 -26.15 -11.34
N PRO A 492 28.91 -26.91 -10.41
CA PRO A 492 28.58 -28.32 -10.21
C PRO A 492 27.13 -28.45 -9.75
N VAL A 493 26.34 -29.27 -10.43
CA VAL A 493 24.94 -29.52 -10.12
C VAL A 493 24.69 -31.01 -9.86
N THR A 494 23.91 -31.29 -8.83
CA THR A 494 23.33 -32.62 -8.59
C THR A 494 21.82 -32.51 -8.72
N ILE A 495 21.25 -33.18 -9.73
CA ILE A 495 19.81 -33.25 -9.96
C ILE A 495 19.30 -34.54 -9.34
N SER A 496 18.57 -34.40 -8.24
CA SER A 496 17.96 -35.47 -7.46
C SER A 496 16.56 -35.77 -7.98
N LEU A 497 16.24 -37.05 -8.24
CA LEU A 497 14.98 -37.48 -8.87
C LEU A 497 14.14 -38.32 -7.90
N ALA A 498 13.02 -37.79 -7.41
CA ALA A 498 12.03 -38.53 -6.64
C ALA A 498 10.85 -38.97 -7.51
N ASN A 499 10.28 -40.12 -7.14
CA ASN A 499 9.05 -40.66 -7.73
C ASN A 499 9.08 -40.85 -9.26
N PHE A 500 10.25 -41.12 -9.83
CA PHE A 500 10.42 -41.34 -11.26
C PHE A 500 11.36 -42.52 -11.52
N GLY A 501 10.87 -43.53 -12.27
CA GLY A 501 11.69 -44.65 -12.69
C GLY A 501 12.48 -44.32 -13.96
N THR A 502 13.71 -44.78 -14.07
CA THR A 502 14.61 -44.40 -15.18
C THR A 502 15.17 -45.61 -15.92
N THR A 503 15.82 -45.37 -17.05
CA THR A 503 16.61 -46.36 -17.80
C THR A 503 18.07 -46.43 -17.35
N GLY A 504 18.48 -45.62 -16.36
CA GLY A 504 19.86 -45.47 -15.91
C GLY A 504 20.69 -44.47 -16.73
N THR A 505 20.13 -43.82 -17.75
CA THR A 505 20.81 -42.76 -18.52
C THR A 505 19.90 -41.56 -18.79
N ALA A 506 20.50 -40.39 -18.92
CA ALA A 506 19.85 -39.14 -19.30
C ALA A 506 20.58 -38.54 -20.52
N GLN A 507 19.83 -37.91 -21.40
CA GLN A 507 20.37 -37.11 -22.51
C GLN A 507 20.43 -35.64 -22.08
N ALA A 508 21.32 -34.85 -22.66
CA ALA A 508 21.43 -33.42 -22.34
C ALA A 508 21.69 -32.54 -23.56
N TRP A 509 21.11 -31.34 -23.56
CA TRP A 509 21.27 -30.29 -24.58
C TRP A 509 21.57 -28.97 -23.91
N GLN A 510 22.46 -28.17 -24.50
CA GLN A 510 23.01 -27.00 -23.83
C GLN A 510 23.19 -25.78 -24.74
N ILE A 511 22.95 -24.61 -24.15
CA ILE A 511 23.34 -23.27 -24.61
C ILE A 511 24.33 -22.72 -23.58
N ALA A 512 25.57 -22.40 -23.97
CA ALA A 512 26.63 -22.00 -23.03
C ALA A 512 27.63 -20.95 -23.57
N SER A 513 27.30 -20.27 -24.67
CA SER A 513 28.11 -19.17 -25.23
C SER A 513 27.21 -18.07 -25.82
N ALA A 514 27.59 -16.80 -25.64
CA ALA A 514 26.86 -15.66 -26.22
C ALA A 514 26.97 -15.60 -27.75
N THR A 515 28.03 -16.17 -28.33
CA THR A 515 28.20 -16.31 -29.79
C THR A 515 27.56 -17.58 -30.36
N GLN A 516 26.89 -18.38 -29.52
CA GLN A 516 26.30 -19.65 -29.93
C GLN A 516 25.10 -19.43 -30.85
N THR A 517 25.10 -20.11 -31.99
CA THR A 517 24.01 -20.03 -32.99
C THR A 517 23.18 -21.32 -33.11
N ALA A 518 23.44 -22.32 -32.27
CA ALA A 518 22.69 -23.58 -32.24
C ALA A 518 22.75 -24.27 -30.86
N ILE A 519 21.74 -25.09 -30.53
CA ILE A 519 21.73 -25.93 -29.33
C ILE A 519 22.68 -27.12 -29.52
N THR A 520 23.53 -27.40 -28.53
CA THR A 520 24.50 -28.51 -28.60
C THR A 520 24.00 -29.72 -27.81
N GLN A 521 23.93 -30.89 -28.44
CA GLN A 521 23.71 -32.15 -27.72
C GLN A 521 25.00 -32.60 -27.03
N LEU A 522 24.90 -32.92 -25.74
CA LEU A 522 26.00 -33.45 -24.93
C LEU A 522 25.98 -34.99 -24.94
N GLY A 523 27.06 -35.61 -24.45
CA GLY A 523 27.09 -37.05 -24.24
C GLY A 523 26.07 -37.50 -23.18
N ASN A 524 25.58 -38.74 -23.30
CA ASN A 524 24.65 -39.31 -22.32
C ASN A 524 25.29 -39.32 -20.92
N LEU A 525 24.51 -38.92 -19.92
CA LEU A 525 24.89 -38.88 -18.53
C LEU A 525 24.30 -40.10 -17.81
N ALA A 526 25.07 -40.71 -16.91
CA ALA A 526 24.56 -41.80 -16.09
C ALA A 526 23.58 -41.24 -15.04
N VAL A 527 22.43 -41.91 -14.89
CA VAL A 527 21.55 -41.71 -13.75
C VAL A 527 21.92 -42.76 -12.72
N THR A 528 22.53 -42.33 -11.63
CA THR A 528 22.98 -43.23 -10.55
C THR A 528 22.35 -42.82 -9.25
N ASN A 529 21.79 -43.78 -8.51
CA ASN A 529 21.11 -43.52 -7.23
C ASN A 529 20.04 -42.42 -7.35
N ASN A 530 19.23 -42.49 -8.41
CA ASN A 530 18.25 -41.46 -8.79
C ASN A 530 18.81 -40.03 -8.83
N ALA A 531 20.07 -39.86 -9.25
CA ALA A 531 20.68 -38.56 -9.41
C ALA A 531 21.51 -38.45 -10.68
N ILE A 532 21.57 -37.23 -11.21
CA ILE A 532 22.47 -36.82 -12.30
C ILE A 532 23.46 -35.83 -11.72
N SER A 533 24.76 -36.11 -11.86
CA SER A 533 25.81 -35.15 -11.55
C SER A 533 26.37 -34.57 -12.84
N ALA A 534 26.37 -33.24 -12.94
CA ALA A 534 26.89 -32.51 -14.09
C ALA A 534 27.55 -31.21 -13.64
N THR A 535 28.30 -30.56 -14.53
CA THR A 535 28.77 -29.18 -14.34
C THR A 535 28.17 -28.33 -15.44
N VAL A 536 27.35 -27.35 -15.05
CA VAL A 536 26.74 -26.41 -15.99
C VAL A 536 27.64 -25.17 -16.12
N PRO A 537 27.99 -24.72 -17.34
CA PRO A 537 28.87 -23.56 -17.54
C PRO A 537 28.26 -22.25 -16.99
N SER A 538 29.11 -21.24 -16.86
CA SER A 538 28.71 -19.84 -16.63
C SER A 538 27.59 -19.42 -17.59
N GLN A 539 26.52 -18.81 -17.07
CA GLN A 539 25.41 -18.27 -17.87
C GLN A 539 24.90 -19.26 -18.93
N SER A 540 24.44 -20.42 -18.50
CA SER A 540 24.04 -21.51 -19.42
C SER A 540 22.64 -22.01 -19.16
N ILE A 541 22.04 -22.58 -20.21
CA ILE A 541 20.76 -23.27 -20.16
C ILE A 541 21.03 -24.71 -20.56
N THR A 542 20.72 -25.66 -19.68
CA THR A 542 20.91 -27.09 -19.94
C THR A 542 19.59 -27.83 -19.73
N LEU A 543 19.09 -28.46 -20.79
CA LEU A 543 17.96 -29.38 -20.74
C LEU A 543 18.47 -30.81 -20.55
N PHE A 544 17.96 -31.50 -19.54
CA PHE A 544 18.14 -32.93 -19.31
C PHE A 544 16.85 -33.66 -19.68
N VAL A 545 16.95 -34.72 -20.47
CA VAL A 545 15.83 -35.60 -20.80
C VAL A 545 16.13 -36.97 -20.23
N ILE A 546 15.34 -37.37 -19.23
CA ILE A 546 15.44 -38.65 -18.54
C ILE A 546 14.32 -39.56 -19.07
N PRO A 547 14.63 -40.55 -19.92
CA PRO A 547 13.62 -41.48 -20.41
C PRO A 547 12.99 -42.27 -19.26
N ALA A 548 11.68 -42.47 -19.32
CA ALA A 548 10.97 -43.31 -18.37
C ALA A 548 11.51 -44.74 -18.40
N GLY A 549 11.61 -45.36 -17.23
CA GLY A 549 11.99 -46.76 -17.09
C GLY A 549 11.57 -47.34 -15.75
N ASN A 550 12.00 -48.57 -15.47
CA ASN A 550 11.59 -49.31 -14.27
C ASN A 550 12.74 -49.49 -13.26
N VAL A 551 13.91 -48.90 -13.51
CA VAL A 551 15.04 -49.00 -12.58
C VAL A 551 14.79 -48.02 -11.44
N ALA A 552 14.51 -48.58 -10.25
CA ALA A 552 14.44 -47.84 -9.00
C ALA A 552 15.65 -48.20 -8.13
N SER A 553 16.39 -47.21 -7.65
CA SER A 553 17.52 -47.37 -6.73
C SER A 553 17.23 -46.74 -5.36
N PRO A 554 17.83 -47.23 -4.26
CA PRO A 554 17.83 -46.51 -2.98
C PRO A 554 18.38 -45.09 -3.14
N PRO A 555 18.03 -44.14 -2.26
CA PRO A 555 18.51 -42.77 -2.38
C PRO A 555 20.02 -42.65 -2.14
N THR A 556 20.64 -41.55 -2.60
CA THR A 556 21.99 -41.18 -2.15
C THR A 556 21.98 -40.70 -0.70
N ALA A 557 23.14 -40.75 -0.03
CA ALA A 557 23.30 -40.17 1.29
C ALA A 557 23.01 -38.64 1.24
N PRO A 558 22.20 -38.10 2.16
CA PRO A 558 22.02 -36.66 2.30
C PRO A 558 23.36 -35.94 2.50
N THR A 559 23.48 -34.72 1.98
CA THR A 559 24.72 -33.91 2.06
C THR A 559 24.46 -32.58 2.74
N GLY A 560 25.50 -31.79 3.01
CA GLY A 560 25.34 -30.43 3.56
C GLY A 560 24.67 -30.36 4.93
N LEU A 561 24.78 -31.42 5.75
CA LEU A 561 24.21 -31.44 7.10
C LEU A 561 24.83 -30.32 7.94
N ALA A 562 24.00 -29.37 8.37
CA ALA A 562 24.37 -28.22 9.18
C ALA A 562 23.44 -28.12 10.40
N ALA A 563 23.87 -27.33 11.40
CA ALA A 563 23.14 -27.15 12.65
C ALA A 563 23.15 -25.69 13.10
N ILE A 564 22.02 -25.24 13.63
CA ILE A 564 21.90 -24.03 14.46
C ILE A 564 21.71 -24.49 15.90
N VAL A 565 22.63 -24.06 16.79
CA VAL A 565 22.62 -24.44 18.20
C VAL A 565 21.78 -23.47 19.04
N GLY A 566 20.95 -24.01 19.92
CA GLY A 566 20.24 -23.28 20.95
C GLY A 566 20.51 -23.85 22.35
N SER A 567 19.89 -23.27 23.38
CA SER A 567 19.93 -23.83 24.73
C SER A 567 18.99 -25.03 24.81
N GLY A 568 19.55 -26.22 25.00
CA GLY A 568 18.84 -27.49 25.04
C GLY A 568 18.24 -27.93 23.71
N THR A 569 18.61 -27.28 22.61
CA THR A 569 18.05 -27.53 21.27
C THR A 569 19.11 -27.48 20.18
N VAL A 570 18.89 -28.23 19.11
CA VAL A 570 19.67 -28.18 17.87
C VAL A 570 18.71 -28.25 16.69
N THR A 571 18.72 -27.24 15.82
CA THR A 571 17.97 -27.27 14.55
C THR A 571 18.92 -27.68 13.43
N LEU A 572 18.65 -28.83 12.82
CA LEU A 572 19.43 -29.41 11.72
C LEU A 572 18.81 -29.05 10.38
N THR A 573 19.65 -28.80 9.39
CA THR A 573 19.28 -28.65 7.98
C THR A 573 20.20 -29.51 7.11
N TRP A 574 19.72 -29.99 5.97
CA TRP A 574 20.54 -30.74 5.02
C TRP A 574 20.02 -30.63 3.59
N THR A 575 20.88 -31.00 2.66
CA THR A 575 20.58 -31.13 1.24
C THR A 575 20.07 -32.54 0.96
N ALA A 576 18.96 -32.62 0.23
CA ALA A 576 18.29 -33.84 -0.16
C ALA A 576 19.22 -34.84 -0.88
N GLY A 577 19.19 -36.10 -0.45
CA GLY A 577 19.77 -37.23 -1.19
C GLY A 577 18.80 -37.70 -2.28
N GLY A 578 19.33 -37.95 -3.48
CA GLY A 578 18.58 -38.23 -4.72
C GLY A 578 17.48 -39.27 -4.56
N GLY A 579 16.23 -38.87 -4.77
CA GLY A 579 15.09 -39.77 -4.82
C GLY A 579 14.60 -40.34 -3.50
N ALA A 580 14.95 -39.72 -2.37
CA ALA A 580 14.30 -40.02 -1.09
C ALA A 580 12.87 -39.48 -1.06
N THR A 581 11.94 -40.19 -0.44
CA THR A 581 10.58 -39.72 -0.15
C THR A 581 10.43 -39.28 1.30
N SER A 582 11.41 -39.62 2.15
CA SER A 582 11.50 -39.23 3.55
C SER A 582 12.94 -39.27 4.03
N TYR A 583 13.25 -38.49 5.06
CA TYR A 583 14.52 -38.52 5.76
C TYR A 583 14.33 -38.98 7.20
N THR A 584 15.27 -39.75 7.72
CA THR A 584 15.34 -40.12 9.14
C THR A 584 16.55 -39.44 9.75
N VAL A 585 16.33 -38.65 10.80
CA VAL A 585 17.38 -38.01 11.58
C VAL A 585 17.78 -38.91 12.73
N LYS A 586 19.08 -39.12 12.91
CA LYS A 586 19.64 -40.00 13.93
C LYS A 586 20.68 -39.26 14.75
N ARG A 587 20.77 -39.60 16.03
CA ARG A 587 21.68 -38.97 17.01
C ARG A 587 22.45 -40.00 17.81
N GLY A 588 23.76 -39.80 17.97
CA GLY A 588 24.62 -40.51 18.91
C GLY A 588 25.18 -39.56 19.96
N THR A 589 25.66 -40.09 21.08
CA THR A 589 26.43 -39.35 22.10
C THR A 589 27.93 -39.61 22.00
N ILE A 590 28.35 -40.43 21.02
CA ILE A 590 29.73 -40.81 20.72
C ILE A 590 29.87 -40.75 19.19
N SER A 591 31.00 -40.24 18.71
CA SER A 591 31.31 -40.20 17.28
C SER A 591 31.32 -41.61 16.69
N GLY A 592 30.69 -41.78 15.54
CA GLY A 592 30.53 -43.07 14.86
C GLY A 592 29.32 -43.89 15.36
N GLY A 593 28.60 -43.42 16.38
CA GLY A 593 27.42 -44.08 16.94
C GLY A 593 27.71 -44.95 18.19
N PRO A 594 26.75 -45.76 18.65
CA PRO A 594 25.46 -46.06 18.02
C PRO A 594 24.52 -44.85 17.94
N TYR A 595 23.78 -44.74 16.83
CA TYR A 595 22.78 -43.68 16.64
C TYR A 595 21.37 -44.18 16.97
N VAL A 596 20.59 -43.34 17.65
CA VAL A 596 19.15 -43.54 17.85
C VAL A 596 18.36 -42.70 16.84
N ASN A 597 17.26 -43.25 16.32
CA ASN A 597 16.36 -42.50 15.45
C ASN A 597 15.58 -41.48 16.28
N LEU A 598 15.64 -40.21 15.90
CA LEU A 598 14.90 -39.13 16.56
C LEU A 598 13.53 -38.92 15.94
N GLY A 599 13.45 -39.03 14.62
CA GLY A 599 12.22 -38.84 13.87
C GLY A 599 12.45 -38.96 12.37
N SER A 600 11.35 -38.97 11.62
CA SER A 600 11.37 -38.92 10.17
C SER A 600 10.59 -37.70 9.68
N VAL A 601 11.11 -37.04 8.64
CA VAL A 601 10.47 -35.92 7.95
C VAL A 601 10.25 -36.28 6.48
N PRO A 602 9.16 -35.84 5.84
CA PRO A 602 8.98 -36.01 4.40
C PRO A 602 10.08 -35.25 3.62
N ASP A 603 10.29 -35.59 2.35
CA ASP A 603 11.18 -34.82 1.47
C ASP A 603 10.56 -33.44 1.15
N THR A 604 11.04 -32.42 1.85
CA THR A 604 10.69 -31.01 1.64
C THR A 604 11.99 -30.23 1.49
N SER A 605 12.14 -29.36 0.49
CA SER A 605 13.40 -28.61 0.25
C SER A 605 13.26 -27.14 0.69
N PRO A 606 14.09 -26.63 1.63
CA PRO A 606 15.12 -27.35 2.39
C PRO A 606 14.52 -28.23 3.51
N ALA A 607 15.16 -29.37 3.78
CA ALA A 607 14.73 -30.28 4.83
C ALA A 607 15.31 -29.85 6.18
N ALA A 608 14.48 -29.79 7.21
CA ALA A 608 14.88 -29.35 8.55
C ALA A 608 14.27 -30.22 9.65
N TYR A 609 14.98 -30.35 10.78
CA TYR A 609 14.52 -31.05 11.97
C TYR A 609 15.06 -30.38 13.23
N THR A 610 14.20 -30.11 14.21
CA THR A 610 14.65 -29.56 15.50
C THR A 610 14.64 -30.64 16.57
N ASP A 611 15.83 -30.95 17.10
CA ASP A 611 16.00 -31.79 18.28
C ASP A 611 15.94 -30.93 19.55
N THR A 612 15.23 -31.41 20.57
CA THR A 612 14.96 -30.66 21.81
C THR A 612 15.22 -31.54 23.03
N GLY A 613 15.34 -30.92 24.22
CA GLY A 613 15.60 -31.65 25.47
C GLY A 613 17.05 -32.12 25.62
N LEU A 614 17.99 -31.47 24.94
CA LEU A 614 19.42 -31.78 25.01
C LEU A 614 20.05 -31.19 26.27
N THR A 615 21.10 -31.83 26.78
CA THR A 615 21.91 -31.28 27.85
C THR A 615 22.98 -30.36 27.26
N ASN A 616 22.97 -29.09 27.68
CA ASN A 616 23.97 -28.12 27.26
C ASN A 616 25.39 -28.54 27.66
N GLY A 617 26.36 -28.25 26.78
CA GLY A 617 27.76 -28.63 26.97
C GLY A 617 28.11 -30.08 26.60
N ASN A 618 27.11 -30.96 26.39
CA ASN A 618 27.33 -32.31 25.88
C ASN A 618 27.37 -32.29 24.35
N THR A 619 28.39 -32.88 23.74
CA THR A 619 28.45 -33.04 22.27
C THR A 619 27.56 -34.20 21.83
N TYR A 620 26.71 -33.94 20.85
CA TYR A 620 25.87 -34.92 20.17
C TYR A 620 26.31 -35.03 18.71
N TYR A 621 26.16 -36.22 18.12
CA TYR A 621 26.59 -36.53 16.77
C TYR A 621 25.39 -36.89 15.91
N TYR A 622 25.15 -36.16 14.83
CA TYR A 622 23.99 -36.32 13.98
C TYR A 622 24.34 -36.87 12.61
N VAL A 623 23.49 -37.78 12.12
CA VAL A 623 23.50 -38.26 10.73
C VAL A 623 22.08 -38.32 10.22
N VAL A 624 21.91 -38.20 8.90
CA VAL A 624 20.61 -38.28 8.23
C VAL A 624 20.67 -39.35 7.14
N THR A 625 19.59 -40.13 6.98
CA THR A 625 19.40 -41.07 5.85
C THR A 625 18.13 -40.76 5.09
N GLY A 626 18.16 -40.84 3.76
CA GLY A 626 16.98 -40.79 2.90
C GLY A 626 16.41 -42.19 2.65
N THR A 627 15.10 -42.33 2.53
CA THR A 627 14.43 -43.59 2.20
C THR A 627 13.41 -43.41 1.09
N ASN A 628 13.29 -44.39 0.19
CA ASN A 628 12.24 -44.51 -0.80
C ASN A 628 11.76 -45.97 -0.93
N ALA A 629 10.88 -46.26 -1.90
CA ALA A 629 10.35 -47.60 -2.12
C ALA A 629 11.42 -48.67 -2.48
N ALA A 630 12.58 -48.26 -3.00
CA ALA A 630 13.69 -49.16 -3.34
C ALA A 630 14.66 -49.41 -2.17
N GLY A 631 14.64 -48.58 -1.12
CA GLY A 631 15.41 -48.79 0.10
C GLY A 631 15.86 -47.50 0.80
N THR A 632 16.78 -47.64 1.76
CA THR A 632 17.37 -46.55 2.55
C THR A 632 18.81 -46.27 2.10
N SER A 633 19.18 -44.99 2.07
CA SER A 633 20.52 -44.51 1.75
C SER A 633 21.55 -44.85 2.83
N PRO A 634 22.86 -44.74 2.53
CA PRO A 634 23.87 -44.56 3.57
C PRO A 634 23.63 -43.29 4.40
N ASN A 635 24.24 -43.21 5.59
CA ASN A 635 24.23 -42.01 6.42
C ASN A 635 24.93 -40.84 5.69
N SER A 636 24.45 -39.63 5.93
CA SER A 636 25.19 -38.39 5.65
C SER A 636 26.55 -38.38 6.36
N ALA A 637 27.40 -37.41 6.00
CA ALA A 637 28.54 -37.06 6.85
C ALA A 637 28.04 -36.76 8.28
N GLU A 638 28.76 -37.27 9.28
CA GLU A 638 28.44 -37.05 10.69
C GLU A 638 28.72 -35.58 11.06
N LEU A 639 27.75 -34.94 11.73
CA LEU A 639 27.88 -33.60 12.27
C LEU A 639 27.96 -33.64 13.79
N ALA A 640 29.10 -33.23 14.36
CA ALA A 640 29.25 -33.04 15.79
C ALA A 640 28.70 -31.66 16.20
N VAL A 641 27.80 -31.65 17.18
CA VAL A 641 27.12 -30.44 17.65
C VAL A 641 27.07 -30.44 19.17
N THR A 642 27.56 -29.38 19.79
CA THR A 642 27.47 -29.15 21.23
C THR A 642 26.44 -28.04 21.47
N PRO A 643 25.24 -28.34 22.00
CA PRO A 643 24.29 -27.33 22.42
C PRO A 643 24.96 -26.41 23.43
N LEU A 644 24.83 -25.09 23.22
CA LEU A 644 25.56 -24.11 24.01
C LEU A 644 25.03 -24.13 25.45
N ALA A 645 25.93 -24.26 26.42
CA ALA A 645 25.67 -23.71 27.74
C ALA A 645 25.69 -22.19 27.59
N SER A 646 24.53 -21.60 27.31
CA SER A 646 24.39 -20.15 27.26
C SER A 646 24.96 -19.59 28.56
N PRO A 647 25.97 -18.69 28.49
CA PRO A 647 26.38 -18.02 29.69
C PRO A 647 25.20 -17.23 30.19
N THR A 648 24.93 -17.33 31.49
CA THR A 648 23.85 -16.57 32.11
C THR A 648 24.36 -15.18 32.39
N PHE A 649 23.58 -14.17 32.07
CA PHE A 649 23.92 -12.79 32.39
C PHE A 649 22.83 -12.18 33.25
N SER A 650 23.24 -11.29 34.13
CA SER A 650 22.35 -10.23 34.63
C SER A 650 22.81 -8.91 34.07
N SER A 651 21.86 -8.05 33.73
CA SER A 651 22.13 -6.67 33.37
C SER A 651 21.26 -5.73 34.17
N SER A 652 21.81 -4.56 34.51
CA SER A 652 21.10 -3.45 35.14
C SER A 652 21.50 -2.16 34.45
N ALA A 653 20.61 -1.19 34.40
CA ALA A 653 20.95 0.15 33.93
C ALA A 653 20.51 1.21 34.93
N SER A 654 21.06 2.40 34.76
CA SER A 654 20.62 3.62 35.43
C SER A 654 20.84 4.79 34.48
N ALA A 655 20.07 5.86 34.63
CA ALA A 655 20.28 7.10 33.89
C ALA A 655 20.50 8.24 34.89
N SER A 656 21.42 9.16 34.56
CA SER A 656 21.66 10.35 35.35
C SER A 656 22.01 11.54 34.45
N PRO A 657 21.32 12.69 34.57
CA PRO A 657 20.16 12.94 35.46
C PRO A 657 18.92 12.12 35.07
N ASN A 658 18.09 11.75 36.06
CA ASN A 658 16.78 11.11 35.89
C ASN A 658 15.89 11.45 37.11
N PRO A 659 14.80 12.23 36.97
CA PRO A 659 14.23 12.73 35.71
C PRO A 659 15.18 13.67 34.93
N VAL A 660 15.03 13.72 33.61
CA VAL A 660 15.75 14.65 32.71
C VAL A 660 14.76 15.49 31.93
N ALA A 661 15.10 16.74 31.61
CA ALA A 661 14.26 17.58 30.75
C ALA A 661 14.42 17.16 29.28
N GLN A 662 13.33 17.18 28.51
CA GLN A 662 13.35 17.03 27.05
C GLN A 662 14.41 17.95 26.42
N GLY A 663 15.20 17.43 25.48
CA GLY A 663 16.29 18.15 24.82
C GLY A 663 17.57 18.26 25.64
N THR A 664 17.61 17.76 26.88
CA THR A 664 18.81 17.74 27.74
C THR A 664 19.43 16.35 27.77
N SER A 665 20.75 16.26 27.63
CA SER A 665 21.45 14.98 27.64
C SER A 665 21.40 14.29 29.02
N THR A 666 21.07 13.01 29.05
CA THR A 666 21.23 12.10 30.19
C THR A 666 22.22 10.98 29.84
N THR A 667 23.03 10.55 30.81
CA THR A 667 23.96 9.45 30.60
C THR A 667 23.35 8.16 31.12
N ILE A 668 23.21 7.18 30.23
CA ILE A 668 22.79 5.82 30.56
C ILE A 668 24.05 5.04 30.93
N SER A 669 24.07 4.46 32.13
CA SER A 669 25.11 3.56 32.61
C SER A 669 24.52 2.17 32.79
N ALA A 670 25.00 1.20 32.00
CA ALA A 670 24.58 -0.19 32.08
C ALA A 670 25.72 -1.06 32.61
N THR A 671 25.39 -1.99 33.51
CA THR A 671 26.30 -3.02 34.01
C THR A 671 25.80 -4.36 33.52
N VAL A 672 26.70 -5.14 32.90
CA VAL A 672 26.44 -6.53 32.50
C VAL A 672 27.37 -7.42 33.31
N THR A 673 26.82 -8.44 33.96
CA THR A 673 27.56 -9.44 34.74
C THR A 673 27.31 -10.82 34.15
N CYS A 674 28.39 -11.53 33.80
CA CYS A 674 28.30 -12.95 33.47
C CYS A 674 28.15 -13.74 34.76
N GLN A 675 26.97 -14.30 35.03
CA GLN A 675 26.70 -15.08 36.24
C GLN A 675 27.32 -16.49 36.16
N SER A 676 27.32 -17.10 34.97
CA SER A 676 27.97 -18.39 34.72
C SER A 676 28.42 -18.50 33.25
N GLY A 677 29.53 -19.17 33.00
CA GLY A 677 30.07 -19.42 31.66
C GLY A 677 31.03 -18.32 31.17
N THR A 678 31.41 -18.39 29.90
CA THR A 678 32.34 -17.44 29.27
C THR A 678 31.78 -16.95 27.94
N LEU A 679 31.86 -15.64 27.70
CA LEU A 679 31.61 -15.05 26.39
C LEU A 679 32.93 -14.60 25.78
N THR A 680 33.20 -15.03 24.55
CA THR A 680 34.36 -14.60 23.78
C THR A 680 33.89 -13.90 22.52
N ASN A 681 34.39 -12.69 22.27
CA ASN A 681 34.11 -11.88 21.09
C ASN A 681 32.62 -11.57 20.84
N GLY A 682 31.81 -11.47 21.89
CA GLY A 682 30.37 -11.20 21.79
C GLY A 682 30.00 -9.73 21.62
N ASN A 683 28.71 -9.45 21.64
CA ASN A 683 28.18 -8.10 21.49
C ASN A 683 27.28 -7.73 22.68
N VAL A 684 27.38 -6.50 23.15
CA VAL A 684 26.44 -5.91 24.12
C VAL A 684 25.70 -4.76 23.45
N GLN A 685 24.39 -4.69 23.60
CA GLN A 685 23.55 -3.63 23.05
C GLN A 685 22.85 -2.89 24.18
N ILE A 686 22.85 -1.56 24.09
CA ILE A 686 21.92 -0.69 24.81
C ILE A 686 20.92 -0.17 23.79
N LEU A 687 19.65 -0.53 23.96
CA LEU A 687 18.53 -0.01 23.18
C LEU A 687 17.69 0.88 24.09
N VAL A 688 17.29 2.05 23.62
CA VAL A 688 16.36 2.92 24.33
C VAL A 688 15.12 3.08 23.47
N LEU A 689 13.97 2.74 24.02
CA LEU A 689 12.68 2.97 23.40
C LEU A 689 12.07 4.28 23.92
N ASP A 690 11.53 5.07 23.01
CA ASP A 690 10.72 6.23 23.33
C ASP A 690 9.33 5.83 23.87
N PRO A 691 8.53 6.77 24.38
CA PRO A 691 7.20 6.48 24.93
C PRO A 691 6.21 5.86 23.93
N ASN A 692 6.48 5.94 22.62
CA ASN A 692 5.66 5.36 21.56
C ASN A 692 6.15 3.96 21.15
N GLY A 693 7.23 3.45 21.76
CA GLY A 693 7.83 2.16 21.45
C GLY A 693 8.82 2.18 20.29
N ASN A 694 9.22 3.36 19.79
CA ASN A 694 10.23 3.47 18.73
C ASN A 694 11.65 3.55 19.30
N ALA A 695 12.65 3.08 18.55
CA ALA A 695 14.05 3.16 18.98
C ALA A 695 14.56 4.61 18.98
N ALA A 696 14.75 5.18 20.17
CA ALA A 696 15.35 6.49 20.36
C ALA A 696 16.89 6.45 20.28
N LEU A 697 17.50 5.33 20.65
CA LEU A 697 18.94 5.12 20.62
C LEU A 697 19.26 3.63 20.54
N THR A 698 20.19 3.25 19.67
CA THR A 698 20.79 1.90 19.64
C THR A 698 22.31 2.03 19.68
N GLN A 699 22.93 1.54 20.74
CA GLN A 699 24.39 1.50 20.88
C GLN A 699 24.89 0.07 21.01
N ASN A 700 25.72 -0.34 20.04
CA ASN A 700 26.33 -1.66 20.02
C ASN A 700 27.80 -1.57 20.48
N TYR A 701 28.21 -2.47 21.37
CA TYR A 701 29.59 -2.68 21.78
C TYR A 701 30.00 -4.09 21.34
N THR A 702 30.82 -4.17 20.29
CA THR A 702 31.25 -5.45 19.69
C THR A 702 32.56 -5.94 20.32
N GLY A 703 32.89 -7.21 20.11
CA GLY A 703 34.17 -7.80 20.56
C GLY A 703 34.32 -7.94 22.08
N GLN A 704 33.22 -8.11 22.80
CA GLN A 704 33.17 -8.15 24.25
C GLN A 704 33.54 -9.54 24.77
N ASN A 705 34.38 -9.59 25.81
CA ASN A 705 34.80 -10.82 26.47
C ASN A 705 34.40 -10.81 27.95
N PHE A 706 33.75 -11.88 28.42
CA PHE A 706 33.38 -12.10 29.82
C PHE A 706 33.86 -13.47 30.31
N THR A 707 34.40 -13.51 31.52
CA THR A 707 34.54 -14.74 32.30
C THR A 707 33.45 -14.84 33.37
N THR A 708 33.26 -16.04 33.95
CA THR A 708 32.31 -16.25 35.04
C THR A 708 32.50 -15.24 36.18
N LEU A 709 31.40 -14.67 36.65
CA LEU A 709 31.28 -13.60 37.66
C LEU A 709 31.95 -12.26 37.29
N GLN A 710 32.37 -12.07 36.04
CA GLN A 710 32.92 -10.79 35.57
C GLN A 710 31.80 -9.79 35.25
N SER A 711 31.94 -8.57 35.76
CA SER A 711 31.09 -7.42 35.41
C SER A 711 31.81 -6.44 34.49
N ARG A 712 31.08 -5.85 33.55
CA ARG A 712 31.54 -4.73 32.72
C ARG A 712 30.51 -3.62 32.72
N ASN A 713 31.00 -2.39 32.64
CA ASN A 713 30.17 -1.19 32.59
C ASN A 713 30.24 -0.56 31.20
N TYR A 714 29.10 -0.09 30.73
CA TYR A 714 28.89 0.57 29.45
C TYR A 714 28.20 1.90 29.70
N SER A 715 28.56 2.92 28.93
CA SER A 715 27.92 4.23 29.01
C SER A 715 27.65 4.83 27.65
N VAL A 716 26.48 5.45 27.51
CA VAL A 716 26.06 6.18 26.31
C VAL A 716 25.18 7.36 26.72
N ALA A 717 25.30 8.46 25.99
CA ALA A 717 24.47 9.65 26.20
C ALA A 717 23.20 9.57 25.33
N LEU A 718 22.07 9.98 25.90
CA LEU A 718 20.78 10.15 25.22
C LEU A 718 20.31 11.59 25.42
N THR A 719 19.96 12.27 24.33
CA THR A 719 19.21 13.53 24.39
C THR A 719 17.77 13.25 23.95
N PRO A 720 16.82 13.06 24.88
CA PRO A 720 15.46 12.65 24.55
C PRO A 720 14.70 13.79 23.87
N THR A 721 14.04 13.48 22.77
CA THR A 721 13.31 14.44 21.93
C THR A 721 11.82 14.52 22.26
N LEU A 722 11.27 13.58 23.03
CA LEU A 722 9.88 13.53 23.45
C LEU A 722 9.79 13.54 24.98
N PRO A 723 8.71 14.10 25.57
CA PRO A 723 8.39 13.88 26.97
C PRO A 723 7.77 12.50 27.20
N GLY A 724 7.94 11.94 28.39
CA GLY A 724 7.37 10.66 28.78
C GLY A 724 8.42 9.67 29.31
N THR A 725 8.00 8.43 29.51
CA THR A 725 8.88 7.37 30.02
C THR A 725 9.60 6.68 28.87
N TYR A 726 10.91 6.79 28.83
CA TYR A 726 11.76 5.99 27.95
C TYR A 726 12.15 4.72 28.69
N THR A 727 12.21 3.61 27.95
CA THR A 727 12.64 2.31 28.48
C THR A 727 14.03 2.00 27.98
N VAL A 728 14.96 1.71 28.90
CA VAL A 728 16.30 1.24 28.56
C VAL A 728 16.31 -0.27 28.61
N GLU A 729 16.69 -0.89 27.51
CA GLU A 729 16.85 -2.32 27.34
C GLU A 729 18.32 -2.67 27.14
N VAL A 730 18.77 -3.78 27.73
CA VAL A 730 20.17 -4.23 27.64
C VAL A 730 20.23 -5.66 27.13
N GLY A 731 20.82 -5.83 25.96
CA GLY A 731 21.01 -7.11 25.28
C GLY A 731 22.46 -7.61 25.33
N VAL A 732 22.65 -8.92 25.46
CA VAL A 732 23.93 -9.60 25.31
C VAL A 732 23.80 -10.67 24.23
N PHE A 733 24.73 -10.71 23.30
CA PHE A 733 24.70 -11.58 22.14
C PHE A 733 26.05 -12.28 21.90
N SER A 734 26.03 -13.39 21.18
CA SER A 734 27.23 -14.01 20.60
C SER A 734 27.89 -13.09 19.56
N ALA A 735 29.08 -13.47 19.09
CA ALA A 735 29.79 -12.80 17.99
C ALA A 735 28.94 -12.70 16.70
N THR A 736 28.04 -13.66 16.47
CA THR A 736 27.14 -13.74 15.31
C THR A 736 25.72 -13.24 15.61
N TRP A 737 25.54 -12.42 16.67
CA TRP A 737 24.26 -11.84 17.07
C TRP A 737 23.20 -12.84 17.57
N GLN A 738 23.59 -14.01 18.04
CA GLN A 738 22.67 -14.89 18.77
C GLN A 738 22.35 -14.30 20.14
N LEU A 739 21.09 -14.07 20.46
CA LEU A 739 20.65 -13.49 21.73
C LEU A 739 20.90 -14.44 22.92
N TRP A 740 21.61 -13.96 23.94
CA TRP A 740 21.95 -14.73 25.14
C TRP A 740 21.30 -14.17 26.41
N ASN A 741 21.06 -12.85 26.48
CA ASN A 741 20.29 -12.23 27.55
C ASN A 741 19.62 -10.95 27.01
N TRP A 742 18.36 -10.73 27.38
CA TRP A 742 17.64 -9.49 27.08
C TRP A 742 16.93 -9.01 28.34
N ASN A 743 17.39 -7.89 28.89
CA ASN A 743 16.66 -7.20 29.95
C ASN A 743 15.86 -6.06 29.33
N ALA A 744 14.57 -6.31 29.08
CA ALA A 744 13.62 -5.37 28.48
C ALA A 744 13.19 -4.21 29.42
N SER A 745 13.69 -4.17 30.65
CA SER A 745 13.34 -3.13 31.62
C SER A 745 14.52 -2.82 32.53
N ALA A 746 15.70 -2.64 31.92
CA ALA A 746 16.94 -2.43 32.67
C ALA A 746 16.95 -1.10 33.43
N ALA A 747 16.28 -0.07 32.91
CA ALA A 747 15.95 1.18 33.60
C ALA A 747 14.77 1.90 32.92
N GLY A 748 14.10 2.78 33.66
CA GLY A 748 13.19 3.78 33.09
C GLY A 748 13.81 5.18 33.19
N ILE A 749 13.73 5.96 32.13
CA ILE A 749 14.10 7.38 32.14
C ILE A 749 12.82 8.18 32.11
N THR A 750 12.61 8.99 33.15
CA THR A 750 11.49 9.94 33.17
C THR A 750 11.95 11.21 32.47
N VAL A 751 11.39 11.48 31.30
CA VAL A 751 11.64 12.71 30.57
C VAL A 751 10.50 13.68 30.82
N SER A 752 10.78 14.71 31.61
CA SER A 752 9.83 15.81 31.79
C SER A 752 9.78 16.65 30.52
N SER A 753 8.60 17.02 30.05
CA SER A 753 8.49 18.05 29.00
C SER A 753 9.24 19.30 29.47
N SER A 754 10.05 19.87 28.58
CA SER A 754 10.75 21.11 28.88
C SER A 754 9.76 22.26 28.98
N VAL A 755 8.59 22.19 28.35
CA VAL A 755 7.58 23.26 28.42
C VAL A 755 6.21 22.65 28.66
N VAL A 756 5.58 22.99 29.79
CA VAL A 756 4.22 22.55 30.12
C VAL A 756 3.47 23.75 30.63
N PHE A 757 2.27 23.97 30.11
CA PHE A 757 1.38 25.01 30.62
C PHE A 757 0.14 24.41 31.25
N HIS A 758 -0.38 25.11 32.24
CA HIS A 758 -1.76 25.00 32.68
C HIS A 758 -2.36 26.39 32.66
N THR A 759 -3.56 26.51 32.10
CA THR A 759 -4.32 27.75 32.20
C THR A 759 -5.49 27.55 33.16
N SER A 760 -5.97 28.64 33.76
CA SER A 760 -7.22 28.66 34.51
C SER A 760 -7.92 29.97 34.24
N ALA A 761 -9.19 29.93 33.84
CA ALA A 761 -10.00 31.12 33.62
C ALA A 761 -10.95 31.34 34.81
N THR A 762 -11.01 32.59 35.26
CA THR A 762 -11.93 33.05 36.31
C THR A 762 -12.67 34.28 35.81
N GLY A 763 -13.99 34.24 35.87
CA GLY A 763 -14.88 35.32 35.45
C GLY A 763 -16.20 35.22 36.19
N PRO A 764 -17.13 36.17 35.99
CA PRO A 764 -18.46 36.02 36.56
C PRO A 764 -19.16 34.81 35.93
N SER A 765 -19.87 34.03 36.74
CA SER A 765 -20.66 32.90 36.25
C SER A 765 -21.85 33.32 35.38
N THR A 766 -22.27 34.60 35.45
CA THR A 766 -23.32 35.18 34.61
C THR A 766 -22.95 36.59 34.15
N LEU A 767 -23.23 36.94 32.89
CA LEU A 767 -23.00 38.28 32.33
C LEU A 767 -24.18 38.73 31.48
N ALA A 768 -24.73 39.93 31.72
CA ALA A 768 -25.83 40.41 30.90
C ALA A 768 -25.31 40.90 29.53
N ALA A 769 -26.01 40.53 28.45
CA ALA A 769 -25.69 41.02 27.11
C ALA A 769 -25.64 42.56 27.07
N GLY A 770 -24.56 43.13 26.53
CA GLY A 770 -24.29 44.57 26.50
C GLY A 770 -23.52 45.16 27.69
N THR A 771 -23.20 44.35 28.72
CA THR A 771 -22.39 44.78 29.88
C THR A 771 -20.98 44.21 29.82
N THR A 772 -19.98 44.95 30.31
CA THR A 772 -18.58 44.52 30.30
C THR A 772 -18.22 43.81 31.60
N ALA A 773 -17.57 42.65 31.50
CA ALA A 773 -16.90 42.04 32.64
C ALA A 773 -15.46 41.63 32.31
N SER A 774 -14.62 41.63 33.34
CA SER A 774 -13.24 41.19 33.22
C SER A 774 -13.13 39.69 33.46
N LEU A 775 -12.56 38.99 32.49
CA LEU A 775 -12.13 37.60 32.57
C LEU A 775 -10.66 37.59 32.91
N SER A 776 -10.28 36.79 33.89
CA SER A 776 -8.89 36.64 34.28
C SER A 776 -8.43 35.23 34.02
N ILE A 777 -7.44 35.09 33.14
CA ILE A 777 -6.74 33.83 32.91
C ILE A 777 -5.44 33.86 33.71
N VAL A 778 -5.14 32.80 34.43
CA VAL A 778 -3.80 32.55 34.96
C VAL A 778 -3.18 31.45 34.13
N VAL A 779 -2.05 31.75 33.50
CA VAL A 779 -1.22 30.79 32.77
C VAL A 779 -0.03 30.46 33.64
N THR A 780 0.11 29.20 34.01
CA THR A 780 1.22 28.68 34.80
C THR A 780 2.07 27.79 33.92
N GLU A 781 3.34 28.13 33.75
CA GLU A 781 4.33 27.21 33.20
C GLU A 781 4.74 26.25 34.33
N THR A 782 4.42 24.98 34.17
CA THR A 782 4.74 23.90 35.12
C THR A 782 5.84 22.97 34.62
N GLY A 783 6.40 23.24 33.43
CA GLY A 783 7.54 22.54 32.86
C GLY A 783 8.87 23.06 33.40
N ALA A 784 9.98 22.61 32.82
CA ALA A 784 11.34 22.83 33.33
C ALA A 784 12.19 23.83 32.51
N GLY A 785 11.68 24.31 31.38
CA GLY A 785 12.44 24.95 30.30
C GLY A 785 11.90 26.31 29.87
N GLY A 786 10.66 26.65 30.25
CA GLY A 786 10.06 27.95 29.93
C GLY A 786 9.80 28.15 28.42
N LEU A 787 8.98 29.14 28.09
CA LEU A 787 8.69 29.53 26.71
C LEU A 787 9.16 30.97 26.49
N THR A 788 9.89 31.22 25.41
CA THR A 788 10.22 32.57 24.96
C THR A 788 9.48 32.89 23.68
N ASN A 789 9.01 34.14 23.56
CA ASN A 789 8.27 34.65 22.42
C ASN A 789 7.01 33.83 22.06
N GLY A 790 6.32 33.28 23.05
CA GLY A 790 5.07 32.52 22.88
C GLY A 790 3.86 33.41 22.61
N ASN A 791 2.75 32.79 22.19
CA ASN A 791 1.45 33.43 22.04
C ASN A 791 0.45 32.83 23.04
N LEU A 792 -0.28 33.66 23.77
CA LEU A 792 -1.45 33.23 24.54
C LEU A 792 -2.70 33.66 23.79
N GLU A 793 -3.63 32.74 23.59
CA GLU A 793 -4.94 32.99 23.02
C GLU A 793 -6.04 32.70 24.04
N LEU A 794 -7.07 33.53 24.07
CA LEU A 794 -8.36 33.27 24.70
C LEU A 794 -9.43 33.27 23.61
N GLN A 795 -10.32 32.29 23.64
CA GLN A 795 -11.53 32.27 22.81
C GLN A 795 -12.77 31.99 23.66
N ILE A 796 -13.89 32.63 23.31
CA ILE A 796 -15.19 32.38 23.93
C ILE A 796 -16.08 31.71 22.90
N PHE A 797 -16.58 30.51 23.17
CA PHE A 797 -17.41 29.75 22.25
C PHE A 797 -18.87 29.77 22.64
N ASN A 798 -19.75 29.82 21.64
CA ASN A 798 -21.17 29.55 21.83
C ASN A 798 -21.45 28.04 21.93
N SER A 799 -22.69 27.67 22.26
CA SER A 799 -23.11 26.26 22.37
C SER A 799 -23.03 25.45 21.05
N ALA A 800 -22.80 26.10 19.91
CA ALA A 800 -22.59 25.44 18.62
C ALA A 800 -21.09 25.26 18.29
N GLY A 801 -20.19 25.61 19.21
CA GLY A 801 -18.74 25.48 19.03
C GLY A 801 -18.11 26.57 18.17
N SER A 802 -18.80 27.69 17.91
CA SER A 802 -18.24 28.83 17.16
C SER A 802 -17.71 29.91 18.11
N ALA A 803 -16.50 30.40 17.85
CA ALA A 803 -15.89 31.49 18.63
C ALA A 803 -16.64 32.81 18.39
N VAL A 804 -17.11 33.43 19.47
CA VAL A 804 -17.81 34.72 19.47
C VAL A 804 -16.94 35.89 19.97
N ALA A 805 -15.79 35.57 20.57
CA ALA A 805 -14.74 36.53 20.90
C ALA A 805 -13.37 35.83 20.92
N THR A 806 -12.34 36.55 20.50
CA THR A 806 -10.94 36.08 20.51
C THR A 806 -10.05 37.21 21.01
N GLN A 807 -9.09 36.88 21.89
CA GLN A 807 -8.04 37.79 22.33
C GLN A 807 -6.69 37.09 22.31
N VAL A 808 -5.68 37.75 21.76
CA VAL A 808 -4.31 37.22 21.68
C VAL A 808 -3.36 38.16 22.42
N TRP A 809 -2.43 37.58 23.17
CA TRP A 809 -1.24 38.25 23.70
C TRP A 809 -0.01 37.57 23.13
N SER A 810 0.69 38.26 22.22
CA SER A 810 1.89 37.75 21.56
C SER A 810 3.19 38.12 22.29
N ALA A 811 4.27 37.46 21.92
CA ALA A 811 5.62 37.69 22.45
C ALA A 811 5.73 37.53 23.98
N GLN A 812 4.97 36.57 24.53
CA GLN A 812 4.97 36.26 25.95
C GLN A 812 6.17 35.38 26.31
N ASN A 813 6.78 35.69 27.45
CA ASN A 813 7.88 34.89 28.00
C ASN A 813 7.45 34.31 29.34
N PHE A 814 7.60 33.00 29.48
CA PHE A 814 7.33 32.25 30.68
C PHE A 814 8.60 31.54 31.12
N THR A 815 9.06 31.78 32.33
CA THR A 815 10.10 30.94 32.94
C THR A 815 9.47 29.77 33.68
N SER A 816 10.23 28.70 33.90
CA SER A 816 9.77 27.53 34.64
C SER A 816 9.13 27.90 35.99
N GLY A 817 7.94 27.36 36.27
CA GLY A 817 7.18 27.60 37.50
C GLY A 817 6.45 28.95 37.56
N GLN A 818 6.58 29.81 36.54
CA GLN A 818 5.98 31.14 36.54
C GLN A 818 4.47 31.06 36.28
N SER A 819 3.69 31.75 37.12
CA SER A 819 2.27 32.01 36.86
C SER A 819 2.08 33.47 36.45
N VAL A 820 1.53 33.70 35.28
CA VAL A 820 1.22 35.04 34.75
C VAL A 820 -0.29 35.18 34.60
N ARG A 821 -0.82 36.29 35.11
CA ARG A 821 -2.24 36.61 35.02
C ARG A 821 -2.50 37.58 33.88
N TYR A 822 -3.43 37.21 33.00
CA TYR A 822 -3.95 38.03 31.92
C TYR A 822 -5.39 38.41 32.22
N ALA A 823 -5.79 39.61 31.79
CA ALA A 823 -7.14 40.11 31.95
C ALA A 823 -7.71 40.51 30.59
N TYR A 824 -8.91 40.03 30.28
CA TYR A 824 -9.65 40.38 29.08
C TYR A 824 -11.04 40.91 29.47
N ASN A 825 -11.33 42.15 29.11
CA ASN A 825 -12.65 42.73 29.33
C ASN A 825 -13.55 42.38 28.15
N TRP A 826 -14.50 41.47 28.38
CA TRP A 826 -15.47 41.07 27.37
C TRP A 826 -16.80 41.79 27.55
N THR A 827 -17.30 42.38 26.46
CA THR A 827 -18.64 42.96 26.37
C THR A 827 -19.43 42.18 25.33
N PRO A 828 -20.21 41.15 25.71
CA PRO A 828 -21.06 40.43 24.77
C PRO A 828 -22.00 41.42 24.07
N SER A 829 -22.14 41.29 22.74
CA SER A 829 -23.08 42.13 21.97
C SER A 829 -24.48 42.05 22.57
N SER A 830 -25.25 43.14 22.54
CA SER A 830 -26.65 43.15 22.98
C SER A 830 -27.55 42.22 22.14
N THR A 831 -27.08 41.80 20.97
CA THR A 831 -27.73 40.82 20.08
C THR A 831 -27.23 39.39 20.28
N LEU A 832 -26.25 39.17 21.16
CA LEU A 832 -25.73 37.84 21.45
C LEU A 832 -26.81 37.04 22.21
N ALA A 833 -27.07 35.82 21.76
CA ALA A 833 -28.14 35.00 22.32
C ALA A 833 -27.89 34.69 23.82
N PRO A 834 -28.91 34.76 24.69
CA PRO A 834 -28.77 34.29 26.05
C PRO A 834 -28.47 32.79 26.07
N GLY A 835 -27.53 32.36 26.91
CA GLY A 835 -27.11 30.96 26.95
C GLY A 835 -25.75 30.78 27.62
N SER A 836 -25.29 29.54 27.67
CA SER A 836 -24.00 29.15 28.23
C SER A 836 -22.89 29.28 27.19
N TYR A 837 -21.80 29.94 27.56
CA TYR A 837 -20.61 30.14 26.72
C TYR A 837 -19.38 29.60 27.45
N SER A 838 -18.52 28.83 26.76
CA SER A 838 -17.24 28.36 27.31
C SER A 838 -16.13 29.36 26.97
N VAL A 839 -15.15 29.51 27.86
CA VAL A 839 -14.02 30.43 27.70
C VAL A 839 -12.73 29.64 27.71
N ASP A 840 -12.24 29.25 26.54
CA ASP A 840 -10.98 28.52 26.44
C ASP A 840 -9.78 29.44 26.34
N ALA A 841 -8.64 28.93 26.79
CA ALA A 841 -7.36 29.57 26.60
C ALA A 841 -6.31 28.56 26.18
N GLY A 842 -5.39 28.98 25.31
CA GLY A 842 -4.24 28.17 24.95
C GLY A 842 -2.95 28.94 24.75
N VAL A 843 -1.85 28.21 24.88
CA VAL A 843 -0.48 28.73 24.81
C VAL A 843 0.24 28.07 23.64
N PHE A 844 0.70 28.89 22.70
CA PHE A 844 1.35 28.46 21.48
C PHE A 844 2.77 29.01 21.41
N ASP A 845 3.60 28.40 20.55
CA ASP A 845 4.87 29.02 20.16
C ASP A 845 4.66 30.32 19.36
N GLY A 846 5.73 31.10 19.19
CA GLY A 846 5.67 32.37 18.47
C GLY A 846 5.22 32.27 17.01
N GLY A 847 5.36 31.09 16.41
CA GLY A 847 4.99 30.79 15.02
C GLY A 847 3.57 30.24 14.85
N TRP A 848 2.84 29.97 15.94
CA TRP A 848 1.57 29.22 15.93
C TRP A 848 1.69 27.81 15.37
N THR A 849 2.91 27.27 15.31
CA THR A 849 3.21 25.95 14.77
C THR A 849 3.09 24.85 15.83
N HIS A 850 3.15 25.23 17.11
CA HIS A 850 3.05 24.30 18.22
C HIS A 850 2.11 24.83 19.30
N ASP A 851 1.12 24.01 19.66
CA ASP A 851 0.23 24.22 20.79
C ASP A 851 0.80 23.48 22.01
N TYR A 852 1.26 24.24 23.00
CA TYR A 852 1.78 23.67 24.25
C TYR A 852 0.66 23.29 25.21
N TYR A 853 -0.50 23.93 25.10
CA TYR A 853 -1.67 23.66 25.93
C TYR A 853 -2.88 24.39 25.40
N TRP A 854 -3.99 23.68 25.19
CA TRP A 854 -5.30 24.26 24.90
C TRP A 854 -6.35 23.61 25.79
N ASN A 855 -6.82 24.36 26.79
CA ASN A 855 -8.13 24.20 27.45
C ASN A 855 -8.32 25.32 28.47
N THR A 856 -9.56 25.71 28.77
CA THR A 856 -10.10 25.68 30.14
C THR A 856 -11.58 26.03 30.06
N ASP A 857 -12.51 25.10 30.25
CA ASP A 857 -13.94 25.39 30.11
C ASP A 857 -14.57 26.14 31.31
N ALA A 858 -14.09 27.34 31.62
CA ALA A 858 -14.85 28.24 32.47
C ALA A 858 -16.14 28.63 31.73
N THR A 859 -17.28 28.39 32.37
CA THR A 859 -18.59 28.67 31.78
C THR A 859 -19.13 30.01 32.24
N ILE A 860 -19.53 30.86 31.29
CA ILE A 860 -20.26 32.11 31.54
C ILE A 860 -21.65 31.98 30.93
N ASN A 861 -22.67 32.14 31.76
CA ASN A 861 -24.03 32.24 31.28
C ASN A 861 -24.36 33.68 30.89
N VAL A 862 -24.48 33.95 29.60
CA VAL A 862 -24.95 35.24 29.11
C VAL A 862 -26.46 35.33 29.31
N THR A 863 -26.92 36.33 30.06
CA THR A 863 -28.35 36.57 30.30
C THR A 863 -28.88 37.68 29.38
N ALA A 864 -30.20 37.70 29.14
CA ALA A 864 -30.84 38.79 28.42
C ALA A 864 -30.47 40.14 29.10
N PRO A 865 -30.34 41.26 28.35
CA PRO A 865 -29.92 42.55 28.90
C PRO A 865 -30.73 42.88 30.16
N GLY A 866 -30.04 43.07 31.29
CA GLY A 866 -30.65 43.20 32.61
C GLY A 866 -31.61 44.39 32.68
N GLY A 867 -32.92 44.12 32.64
CA GLY A 867 -33.95 45.11 32.91
C GLY A 867 -33.95 45.46 34.39
N THR A 868 -33.82 46.75 34.71
CA THR A 868 -34.04 47.26 36.07
C THR A 868 -35.53 47.18 36.37
N THR A 869 -35.94 46.34 37.33
CA THR A 869 -37.36 46.11 37.63
C THR A 869 -37.73 46.72 38.98
N PRO A 870 -38.78 47.56 39.05
CA PRO A 870 -39.32 48.01 40.32
C PRO A 870 -40.10 46.88 41.00
N ALA A 871 -40.13 46.88 42.33
CA ALA A 871 -40.90 45.93 43.13
C ALA A 871 -41.58 46.67 44.28
N VAL A 872 -42.84 46.35 44.55
CA VAL A 872 -43.69 47.12 45.46
C VAL A 872 -43.89 46.39 46.79
N SER A 873 -43.80 47.14 47.89
CA SER A 873 -44.25 46.71 49.21
C SER A 873 -45.21 47.74 49.81
N LEU A 874 -46.32 47.26 50.38
CA LEU A 874 -47.35 48.08 51.03
C LEU A 874 -47.47 47.68 52.50
N ASN A 875 -47.29 48.64 53.41
CA ASN A 875 -47.38 48.37 54.84
C ASN A 875 -48.11 49.51 55.59
N PRO A 876 -49.21 49.23 56.32
CA PRO A 876 -49.87 47.92 56.46
C PRO A 876 -50.60 47.47 55.18
N SER A 877 -50.81 46.16 55.03
CA SER A 877 -51.49 45.57 53.87
C SER A 877 -53.02 45.65 53.90
N THR A 878 -53.60 46.16 54.99
CA THR A 878 -55.03 46.52 55.13
C THR A 878 -55.15 47.73 56.05
N LEU A 879 -56.17 48.56 55.82
CA LEU A 879 -56.51 49.66 56.74
C LEU A 879 -57.89 49.42 57.33
N THR A 880 -57.96 49.39 58.66
CA THR A 880 -59.21 49.19 59.40
C THR A 880 -59.47 50.38 60.30
N PHE A 881 -60.58 51.06 60.05
CA PHE A 881 -61.02 52.21 60.81
C PHE A 881 -61.92 51.78 61.96
N THR A 882 -61.72 52.39 63.12
CA THR A 882 -62.61 52.21 64.27
C THR A 882 -64.02 52.70 63.94
N SER A 883 -65.02 52.33 64.75
CA SER A 883 -66.40 52.66 64.43
C SER A 883 -66.62 54.16 64.38
N GLN A 884 -67.17 54.66 63.26
CA GLN A 884 -67.42 56.08 63.04
C GLN A 884 -68.91 56.38 62.96
N THR A 885 -69.31 57.54 63.49
CA THR A 885 -70.71 57.99 63.38
C THR A 885 -70.95 58.46 61.94
N VAL A 886 -72.11 58.16 61.39
CA VAL A 886 -72.49 58.54 60.02
C VAL A 886 -72.34 60.06 59.81
N HIS A 887 -71.73 60.48 58.69
CA HIS A 887 -71.36 61.84 58.28
C HIS A 887 -70.26 62.53 59.11
N THR A 888 -69.53 61.80 59.95
CA THR A 888 -68.32 62.30 60.61
C THR A 888 -67.07 61.62 60.06
N ALA A 889 -65.99 62.39 59.90
CA ALA A 889 -64.72 61.87 59.39
C ALA A 889 -63.87 61.27 60.50
N SER A 890 -63.27 60.12 60.23
CA SER A 890 -62.24 59.53 61.10
C SER A 890 -60.98 60.39 61.11
N SER A 891 -60.07 60.11 62.05
CA SER A 891 -58.66 60.43 61.83
C SER A 891 -58.14 59.65 60.61
N ALA A 892 -57.29 60.26 59.80
CA ALA A 892 -56.67 59.58 58.66
C ALA A 892 -55.76 58.44 59.14
N GLN A 893 -55.79 57.31 58.44
CA GLN A 893 -54.80 56.25 58.59
C GLN A 893 -53.88 56.24 57.39
N SER A 894 -52.58 56.07 57.62
CA SER A 894 -51.57 56.09 56.56
C SER A 894 -50.98 54.70 56.32
N LEU A 895 -50.63 54.43 55.07
CA LEU A 895 -49.81 53.31 54.65
C LEU A 895 -48.62 53.80 53.84
N THR A 896 -47.53 53.03 53.86
CA THR A 896 -46.31 53.33 53.13
C THR A 896 -46.23 52.44 51.89
N LEU A 897 -46.07 53.07 50.73
CA LEU A 897 -45.73 52.44 49.45
C LEU A 897 -44.22 52.56 49.25
N ALA A 898 -43.52 51.43 49.29
CA ALA A 898 -42.08 51.36 49.12
C ALA A 898 -41.69 50.62 47.84
N ASN A 899 -40.70 51.17 47.13
CA ASN A 899 -40.06 50.47 46.03
C ASN A 899 -38.88 49.65 46.57
N THR A 900 -39.12 48.35 46.78
CA THR A 900 -38.09 47.41 47.24
C THR A 900 -37.31 46.77 46.09
N GLY A 901 -37.62 47.15 44.84
CA GLY A 901 -36.92 46.67 43.64
C GLY A 901 -35.67 47.48 43.31
N THR A 902 -35.07 47.16 42.16
CA THR A 902 -33.82 47.78 41.70
C THR A 902 -34.04 48.78 40.55
N GLY A 903 -35.23 48.80 39.94
CA GLY A 903 -35.66 49.81 38.97
C GLY A 903 -36.55 50.89 39.56
N THR A 904 -36.71 52.02 38.87
CA THR A 904 -37.57 53.13 39.32
C THR A 904 -39.05 52.75 39.20
N LEU A 905 -39.77 52.82 40.32
CA LEU A 905 -41.20 52.58 40.38
C LEU A 905 -41.93 53.84 39.95
N THR A 906 -42.65 53.81 38.84
CA THR A 906 -43.46 54.92 38.36
C THR A 906 -44.91 54.66 38.72
N VAL A 907 -45.48 55.49 39.60
CA VAL A 907 -46.86 55.36 40.05
C VAL A 907 -47.75 56.09 39.05
N VAL A 908 -48.58 55.32 38.36
CA VAL A 908 -49.48 55.80 37.30
C VAL A 908 -50.75 56.40 37.91
N SER A 909 -51.35 55.73 38.90
CA SER A 909 -52.55 56.25 39.58
C SER A 909 -52.78 55.61 40.95
N ILE A 910 -53.46 56.35 41.84
CA ILE A 910 -53.92 55.87 43.14
C ILE A 910 -55.39 56.25 43.29
N ALA A 911 -56.27 55.26 43.30
CA ALA A 911 -57.71 55.46 43.32
C ALA A 911 -58.39 54.56 44.35
N ILE A 912 -59.47 55.02 44.95
CA ILE A 912 -60.35 54.19 45.78
C ILE A 912 -61.51 53.75 44.90
N SER A 913 -61.80 52.45 44.93
CA SER A 913 -62.93 51.87 44.22
C SER A 913 -63.71 50.87 45.08
N GLY A 914 -64.96 50.61 44.71
CA GLY A 914 -65.78 49.54 45.28
C GLY A 914 -67.06 50.03 45.94
N VAL A 915 -67.75 49.09 46.60
CA VAL A 915 -69.16 49.25 47.01
C VAL A 915 -69.44 50.52 47.83
N ASN A 916 -68.51 50.92 48.69
CA ASN A 916 -68.65 52.12 49.53
C ASN A 916 -67.50 53.12 49.30
N GLU A 917 -66.97 53.22 48.08
CA GLU A 917 -65.81 54.07 47.77
C GLU A 917 -65.99 55.54 48.20
N GLY A 918 -67.19 56.10 48.04
CA GLY A 918 -67.50 57.48 48.45
C GLY A 918 -67.41 57.75 49.95
N ASP A 919 -67.37 56.69 50.78
CA ASP A 919 -67.16 56.81 52.22
C ASP A 919 -65.67 56.94 52.58
N PHE A 920 -64.74 56.79 51.62
CA PHE A 920 -63.30 56.89 51.86
C PHE A 920 -62.65 57.88 50.89
N THR A 921 -61.73 58.70 51.41
CA THR A 921 -60.94 59.63 50.59
C THR A 921 -59.46 59.45 50.85
N GLN A 922 -58.62 59.62 49.82
CA GLN A 922 -57.17 59.51 49.95
C GLN A 922 -56.43 60.79 49.53
N THR A 923 -55.34 61.08 50.23
CA THR A 923 -54.30 61.99 49.79
C THR A 923 -52.96 61.26 49.87
N ASN A 924 -52.02 61.60 48.99
CA ASN A 924 -50.71 60.94 48.97
C ASN A 924 -49.58 61.89 48.56
N ALA A 925 -48.37 61.52 48.95
CA ALA A 925 -47.13 62.19 48.56
C ALA A 925 -46.38 61.42 47.45
N CYS A 926 -47.04 60.46 46.78
CA CYS A 926 -46.44 59.52 45.84
C CYS A 926 -46.40 60.09 44.41
N VAL A 927 -45.77 61.24 44.24
CA VAL A 927 -45.76 61.97 42.95
C VAL A 927 -44.82 61.32 41.92
N GLY A 928 -45.42 60.73 40.89
CA GLY A 928 -44.77 60.34 39.64
C GLY A 928 -43.90 59.09 39.74
N SER A 929 -42.74 59.18 40.41
CA SER A 929 -41.82 58.04 40.51
C SER A 929 -41.06 57.99 41.84
N ILE A 930 -40.76 56.76 42.25
CA ILE A 930 -40.11 56.39 43.50
C ILE A 930 -38.87 55.58 43.12
N ALA A 931 -37.69 56.14 43.43
CA ALA A 931 -36.42 55.47 43.18
C ALA A 931 -36.30 54.14 43.94
N ALA A 932 -35.43 53.25 43.47
CA ALA A 932 -35.13 51.98 44.17
C ALA A 932 -34.73 52.22 45.63
N GLY A 933 -35.36 51.51 46.56
CA GLY A 933 -35.18 51.65 48.01
C GLY A 933 -35.93 52.82 48.66
N ALA A 934 -36.54 53.72 47.89
CA ALA A 934 -37.31 54.85 48.41
C ALA A 934 -38.79 54.46 48.66
N HIS A 935 -39.50 55.32 49.39
CA HIS A 935 -40.92 55.12 49.73
C HIS A 935 -41.67 56.44 49.85
N CYS A 936 -43.00 56.36 49.76
CA CYS A 936 -43.94 57.47 49.98
C CYS A 936 -45.12 57.01 50.85
N SER A 937 -45.88 57.96 51.39
CA SER A 937 -47.07 57.67 52.20
C SER A 937 -48.37 58.03 51.48
N ILE A 938 -49.39 57.20 51.69
CA ILE A 938 -50.77 57.40 51.26
C ILE A 938 -51.63 57.41 52.52
N SER A 939 -52.41 58.47 52.72
CA SER A 939 -53.30 58.63 53.87
C SER A 939 -54.75 58.54 53.43
N VAL A 940 -55.53 57.69 54.10
CA VAL A 940 -56.94 57.45 53.81
C VAL A 940 -57.78 57.85 55.02
N THR A 941 -58.87 58.58 54.77
CA THR A 941 -59.84 58.99 55.79
C THR A 941 -61.19 58.33 55.52
N PHE A 942 -61.84 57.81 56.56
CA PHE A 942 -63.14 57.16 56.47
C PHE A 942 -64.25 58.05 57.05
N SER A 943 -65.22 58.41 56.22
CA SER A 943 -66.34 59.31 56.53
C SER A 943 -67.65 58.68 56.05
N PRO A 944 -68.21 57.69 56.76
CA PRO A 944 -69.33 56.90 56.25
C PRO A 944 -70.60 57.72 56.10
N THR A 945 -71.27 57.59 54.95
CA THR A 945 -72.52 58.29 54.64
C THR A 945 -73.78 57.53 55.05
N ALA A 946 -73.65 56.26 55.48
CA ALA A 946 -74.74 55.51 56.10
C ALA A 946 -74.22 54.42 57.05
N ALA A 947 -75.09 53.92 57.94
CA ALA A 947 -74.71 52.97 58.99
C ALA A 947 -74.38 51.56 58.42
N GLY A 948 -73.73 50.72 59.23
CA GLY A 948 -73.31 49.35 58.90
C GLY A 948 -71.83 49.22 58.52
N ASN A 949 -71.39 47.99 58.24
CA ASN A 949 -70.02 47.74 57.81
C ASN A 949 -69.78 48.33 56.41
N ARG A 950 -68.74 49.14 56.28
CA ARG A 950 -68.33 49.78 55.03
C ARG A 950 -66.98 49.23 54.62
N SER A 951 -66.89 48.90 53.34
CA SER A 951 -65.64 48.48 52.73
C SER A 951 -65.47 49.05 51.34
N ALA A 952 -64.23 49.36 51.01
CA ALA A 952 -63.76 49.75 49.70
C ALA A 952 -62.34 49.21 49.50
N THR A 953 -61.76 49.44 48.33
CA THR A 953 -60.40 49.01 48.00
C THR A 953 -59.61 50.21 47.49
N LEU A 954 -58.44 50.45 48.08
CA LEU A 954 -57.46 51.39 47.53
C LEU A 954 -56.60 50.63 46.52
N THR A 955 -56.57 51.10 45.28
CA THR A 955 -55.85 50.50 44.16
C THR A 955 -54.74 51.43 43.70
N ILE A 956 -53.51 50.91 43.63
CA ILE A 956 -52.30 51.62 43.21
C ILE A 956 -51.82 50.95 41.92
N THR A 957 -51.81 51.71 40.83
CA THR A 957 -51.30 51.24 39.53
C THR A 957 -49.94 51.87 39.27
N ASP A 958 -48.98 51.05 38.91
CA ASP A 958 -47.58 51.38 38.70
C ASP A 958 -46.94 50.40 37.70
N ASN A 959 -45.64 50.58 37.43
CA ASN A 959 -44.89 49.76 36.49
C ASN A 959 -44.20 48.54 37.11
N ALA A 960 -44.48 48.19 38.38
CA ALA A 960 -43.93 46.99 39.00
C ALA A 960 -44.72 45.72 38.67
N ALA A 961 -44.05 44.57 38.80
CA ALA A 961 -44.71 43.29 38.65
C ALA A 961 -45.78 43.09 39.75
N GLY A 962 -47.00 42.74 39.35
CA GLY A 962 -48.14 42.59 40.27
C GLY A 962 -49.06 43.80 40.36
N SER A 963 -48.81 44.85 39.57
CA SER A 963 -49.69 46.01 39.46
C SER A 963 -51.00 45.69 38.71
N PRO A 964 -52.16 46.26 39.11
CA PRO A 964 -52.32 47.17 40.23
C PRO A 964 -52.35 46.46 41.59
N HIS A 965 -51.69 47.05 42.58
CA HIS A 965 -51.69 46.57 43.96
C HIS A 965 -52.90 47.10 44.71
N THR A 966 -53.52 46.27 45.56
CA THR A 966 -54.76 46.63 46.25
C THR A 966 -54.67 46.46 47.75
N ILE A 967 -55.29 47.39 48.48
CA ILE A 967 -55.41 47.38 49.94
C ILE A 967 -56.89 47.43 50.30
N ALA A 968 -57.34 46.47 51.10
CA ALA A 968 -58.70 46.48 51.60
C ALA A 968 -58.88 47.57 52.67
N LEU A 969 -59.89 48.41 52.49
CA LEU A 969 -60.35 49.41 53.45
C LEU A 969 -61.60 48.89 54.14
N LYS A 970 -61.61 48.88 55.47
CA LYS A 970 -62.75 48.42 56.25
C LYS A 970 -63.05 49.37 57.40
N GLY A 971 -64.31 49.70 57.61
CA GLY A 971 -64.77 50.47 58.75
C GLY A 971 -66.19 50.07 59.13
N THR A 972 -66.64 50.42 60.33
CA THR A 972 -68.02 50.18 60.74
C THR A 972 -68.69 51.49 61.08
N ALA A 973 -69.73 51.85 60.34
CA ALA A 973 -70.49 53.05 60.60
C ALA A 973 -71.58 52.76 61.64
N ALA A 974 -71.52 53.36 62.82
CA ALA A 974 -72.55 53.21 63.83
C ALA A 974 -73.76 54.10 63.51
N GLY A 975 -74.98 53.53 63.57
CA GLY A 975 -76.22 54.30 63.44
C GLY A 975 -76.45 55.24 64.64
N ALA A 976 -76.93 56.46 64.37
CA ALA A 976 -77.07 57.58 65.31
C ALA A 976 -78.02 57.33 66.50
N ARG A 977 -77.76 57.95 67.68
CA ARG A 977 -78.63 57.88 68.86
C ARG A 977 -79.11 59.28 69.28
N ARG A 978 -80.43 59.54 69.24
CA ARG A 978 -81.07 60.70 69.88
C ARG A 978 -80.93 60.55 71.41
N THR A 979 -80.41 61.55 72.08
CA THR A 979 -80.71 61.80 73.50
C THR A 979 -81.87 62.78 73.55
N HIS A 980 -82.81 62.55 74.47
CA HIS A 980 -83.77 63.57 74.91
C HIS A 980 -83.05 64.83 75.41
#